data_AF-A0A3R6SL45-F1
#
_entry.id   AF-A0A3R6SL45-F1
#
_cell.length_a   1.000
_cell.length_b   1.000
_cell.length_c   1.000
_cell.angle_alpha   90.00
_cell.angle_beta   90.00
_cell.angle_gamma   90.00
#
_symmetry.space_group_name_H-M   'P 1'
#
loop_
_entity.id
_entity.type
_entity.pdbx_description
1 polymer ?
#
loop_
_entity_poly.entity_id
_entity_poly.type
_entity_poly.pdbx_seq_one_letter_code
_entity_poly.pdbx_strand_id
1 'polypeptide(L)'
;MKQSERKKVQSILENIRKQHNILESLPEKEVFALLEENQGTIIELGNYVEQNMGQTAPFIRMLEEYCELVYQMFQSMKKNNRLQAAVENKKAGKKLEQAEDYYVKHLLYRKYEILFLPYKAAMWDSMESIYLAAVQNSKCRVSVMPVPYYLLEDGKKTAVYEGNRFPEGLPIVDAYQYKLKEERPDVIFIHNPYDGYNRVTRVEEQFYSSELIKYTSHLCYVPYDVVNENSFNETYCIVPGVRNAWKIFVQSEKLRKIYAKYVGADKVVALGSPKIDKILKGRNGVTVPMQWEKVIGTKTVFLLNTHVSRIINEKTGAFTFLRKVAEFFEEHKDIVLIWRPHPLSESTALAMNRKIYEKYEAVIRQFKKIENVIYDDTPDMHCAIALSDAYFGDGGSLLTLYKVTGKPVYLLDSDVDNLKVTPAEQFSCANLTELEQEVCYGSGRACNTLFAINRKTKTVQYIRSILEENRMQENAYGYVVSTEEKIFMLPNFARHIAVVDKKTKEVHYLLNYYKKEDDLKCVSAIRQENKLVITPLFSGDPVLVLNLETEEIKKRALPEDNDNQRSFYYGQSCINNEKLYIPIRTENRILEITREEVISHKLEKIDGGFMQCIFWDDKLWILPADGQYLLQCSKDFRQLNKIEYDEFIPMEDKDKTFLFYRMVLQKENLWLIPRNVPYFIKIEKNGKPTRIDIDHIEVIEYLRQHEQPFSEAVAVEDKIYFPPFMLADFYVLDTKDNSLKKERFQTQHTEELVSQILECKGEKEYIYRSSLFGFSYFADLVRNKKDIYAKQRKNAVLDTFARNDGSAGKGIFDYVCNEIMDASEED
;
A
#
# COMPACT_ATOMS: atom_id res chain seq x y z
N MET A 1 -49.10 -1.72 3.12
CA MET A 1 -50.03 -0.66 2.64
C MET A 1 -49.25 0.45 1.99
N LYS A 2 -49.66 0.87 0.78
CA LYS A 2 -49.00 1.92 -0.02
C LYS A 2 -49.25 3.31 0.58
N GLN A 3 -48.38 4.27 0.29
CA GLN A 3 -48.48 5.64 0.85
C GLN A 3 -49.76 6.37 0.39
N SER A 4 -50.23 6.10 -0.82
CA SER A 4 -51.43 6.72 -1.40
C SER A 4 -52.74 6.30 -0.71
N GLU A 5 -52.82 5.05 -0.24
CA GLU A 5 -54.01 4.49 0.42
C GLU A 5 -54.22 5.16 1.79
N ARG A 6 -53.14 5.49 2.49
CA ARG A 6 -53.16 6.15 3.81
C ARG A 6 -53.64 7.59 3.76
N LYS A 7 -53.08 8.37 2.83
CA LYS A 7 -53.44 9.77 2.66
C LYS A 7 -54.92 9.91 2.36
N LYS A 8 -55.49 8.95 1.63
CA LYS A 8 -56.93 8.88 1.37
C LYS A 8 -57.71 8.64 2.67
N VAL A 9 -57.39 7.60 3.45
CA VAL A 9 -58.10 7.31 4.72
C VAL A 9 -57.97 8.44 5.74
N GLN A 10 -56.76 8.97 5.92
CA GLN A 10 -56.49 10.06 6.85
C GLN A 10 -57.23 11.34 6.44
N SER A 11 -57.18 11.71 5.16
CA SER A 11 -57.92 12.88 4.64
C SER A 11 -59.44 12.74 4.84
N ILE A 12 -59.99 11.53 4.71
CA ILE A 12 -61.42 11.28 4.91
C ILE A 12 -61.78 11.43 6.39
N LEU A 13 -61.01 10.81 7.30
CA LEU A 13 -61.23 10.92 8.75
C LEU A 13 -61.13 12.37 9.23
N GLU A 14 -60.10 13.11 8.79
CA GLU A 14 -59.93 14.53 9.11
C GLU A 14 -61.10 15.39 8.61
N ASN A 15 -61.59 15.13 7.40
CA ASN A 15 -62.74 15.86 6.85
C ASN A 15 -64.00 15.61 7.69
N ILE A 16 -64.27 14.35 8.03
CA ILE A 16 -65.45 13.96 8.82
C ILE A 16 -65.35 14.55 10.23
N ARG A 17 -64.17 14.58 10.85
CA ARG A 17 -63.95 15.23 12.14
C ARG A 17 -64.24 16.73 12.09
N LYS A 18 -63.77 17.43 11.04
CA LYS A 18 -64.08 18.85 10.83
C LYS A 18 -65.58 19.07 10.68
N GLN A 19 -66.24 18.28 9.85
CA GLN A 19 -67.69 18.32 9.63
C GLN A 19 -68.47 18.01 10.93
N HIS A 20 -68.03 17.02 11.70
CA HIS A 20 -68.65 16.62 12.96
C HIS A 20 -68.58 17.73 14.03
N ASN A 21 -67.46 18.44 14.14
CA ASN A 21 -67.28 19.49 15.14
C ASN A 21 -68.12 20.75 14.91
N ILE A 22 -68.60 20.97 13.69
CA ILE A 22 -69.41 22.15 13.34
C ILE A 22 -70.92 21.89 13.41
N LEU A 23 -71.35 20.65 13.65
CA LEU A 23 -72.77 20.26 13.60
C LEU A 23 -73.68 21.12 14.50
N GLU A 24 -73.22 21.50 15.69
CA GLU A 24 -74.01 22.30 16.64
C GLU A 24 -74.14 23.78 16.23
N SER A 25 -73.34 24.23 15.26
CA SER A 25 -73.33 25.62 14.77
C SER A 25 -74.10 25.83 13.46
N LEU A 26 -74.61 24.76 12.85
CA LEU A 26 -75.28 24.81 11.56
C LEU A 26 -76.81 24.93 11.68
N PRO A 27 -77.49 25.52 10.68
CA PRO A 27 -78.95 25.46 10.56
C PRO A 27 -79.45 24.02 10.46
N GLU A 28 -80.60 23.74 11.07
CA GLU A 28 -81.15 22.37 11.21
C GLU A 28 -81.23 21.57 9.88
N LYS A 29 -81.60 22.24 8.78
CA LYS A 29 -81.67 21.62 7.45
C LYS A 29 -80.29 21.18 6.93
N GLU A 30 -79.25 21.95 7.23
CA GLU A 30 -77.86 21.66 6.84
C GLU A 30 -77.27 20.56 7.72
N VAL A 31 -77.65 20.50 8.99
CA VAL A 31 -77.25 19.40 9.88
C VAL A 31 -77.77 18.07 9.34
N PHE A 32 -79.05 17.96 8.98
CA PHE A 32 -79.59 16.70 8.44
C PHE A 32 -78.86 16.22 7.18
N ALA A 33 -78.58 17.14 6.24
CA ALA A 33 -77.83 16.82 5.03
C ALA A 33 -76.39 16.35 5.35
N LEU A 34 -75.71 17.02 6.28
CA LEU A 34 -74.34 16.69 6.65
C LEU A 34 -74.23 15.35 7.41
N LEU A 35 -75.26 14.97 8.17
CA LEU A 35 -75.30 13.66 8.84
C LEU A 35 -75.46 12.51 7.85
N GLU A 36 -76.31 12.68 6.83
CA GLU A 36 -76.46 11.71 5.74
C GLU A 36 -75.16 11.57 4.92
N GLU A 37 -74.50 12.69 4.60
CA GLU A 37 -73.20 12.72 3.91
C GLU A 37 -72.09 12.02 4.71
N ASN A 38 -71.96 12.36 5.99
CA ASN A 38 -70.97 11.74 6.87
C ASN A 38 -71.18 10.23 6.99
N GLN A 39 -72.44 9.80 7.13
CA GLN A 39 -72.77 8.38 7.22
C GLN A 39 -72.41 7.64 5.93
N GLY A 40 -72.76 8.19 4.76
CA GLY A 40 -72.39 7.62 3.46
C GLY A 40 -70.88 7.50 3.29
N THR A 41 -70.14 8.55 3.65
CA THR A 41 -68.68 8.60 3.51
C THR A 41 -67.97 7.62 4.45
N ILE A 42 -68.44 7.44 5.69
CA ILE A 42 -67.90 6.43 6.61
C ILE A 42 -68.15 5.00 6.11
N ILE A 43 -69.33 4.72 5.52
CA ILE A 43 -69.63 3.39 4.96
C ILE A 43 -68.69 3.10 3.79
N GLU A 44 -68.48 4.06 2.89
CA GLU A 44 -67.50 3.92 1.80
C GLU A 44 -66.09 3.71 2.32
N LEU A 45 -65.70 4.44 3.38
CA LEU A 45 -64.39 4.27 4.03
C LEU A 45 -64.24 2.86 4.63
N GLY A 46 -65.27 2.36 5.33
CA GLY A 46 -65.28 1.02 5.91
C GLY A 46 -65.07 -0.06 4.86
N ASN A 47 -65.85 -0.01 3.77
CA ASN A 47 -65.71 -0.92 2.63
C ASN A 47 -64.33 -0.83 1.97
N TYR A 48 -63.82 0.39 1.79
CA TYR A 48 -62.50 0.62 1.23
C TYR A 48 -61.41 -0.01 2.10
N VAL A 49 -61.49 0.16 3.42
CA VAL A 49 -60.52 -0.38 4.37
C VAL A 49 -60.62 -1.91 4.45
N GLU A 50 -61.82 -2.48 4.46
CA GLU A 50 -62.02 -3.94 4.47
C GLU A 50 -61.44 -4.64 3.22
N GLN A 51 -61.61 -4.04 2.04
CA GLN A 51 -61.12 -4.60 0.78
C GLN A 51 -59.61 -4.45 0.60
N ASN A 52 -59.00 -3.41 1.21
CA ASN A 52 -57.62 -3.02 0.92
C ASN A 52 -56.66 -3.15 2.12
N MET A 53 -57.17 -3.42 3.33
CA MET A 53 -56.36 -3.50 4.56
C MET A 53 -56.63 -4.81 5.33
N GLY A 54 -55.59 -5.37 5.94
CA GLY A 54 -55.69 -6.58 6.78
C GLY A 54 -55.91 -6.25 8.26
N GLN A 55 -56.54 -7.17 9.02
CA GLN A 55 -56.88 -7.01 10.45
C GLN A 55 -57.65 -5.71 10.78
N THR A 56 -58.68 -5.43 10.01
CA THR A 56 -59.48 -4.20 10.08
C THR A 56 -60.72 -4.31 10.97
N ALA A 57 -61.07 -5.50 11.45
CA ALA A 57 -62.32 -5.75 12.15
C ALA A 57 -62.58 -4.81 13.37
N PRO A 58 -61.60 -4.50 14.24
CA PRO A 58 -61.83 -3.56 15.33
C PRO A 58 -62.05 -2.12 14.84
N PHE A 59 -61.37 -1.70 13.77
CA PHE A 59 -61.54 -0.38 13.17
C PHE A 59 -62.92 -0.25 12.50
N ILE A 60 -63.34 -1.24 11.70
CA ILE A 60 -64.65 -1.28 11.05
C ILE A 60 -65.76 -1.18 12.10
N ARG A 61 -65.65 -1.94 13.19
CA ARG A 61 -66.63 -1.88 14.29
C ARG A 61 -66.75 -0.48 14.90
N MET A 62 -65.64 0.26 15.06
CA MET A 62 -65.69 1.64 15.56
C MET A 62 -66.39 2.59 14.59
N LEU A 63 -66.20 2.39 13.28
CA LEU A 63 -66.89 3.14 12.23
C LEU A 63 -68.40 2.84 12.21
N GLU A 64 -68.78 1.58 12.36
CA GLU A 64 -70.20 1.17 12.46
C GLU A 64 -70.87 1.76 13.70
N GLU A 65 -70.20 1.73 14.85
CA GLU A 65 -70.70 2.34 16.09
C GLU A 65 -70.84 3.87 15.95
N TYR A 66 -69.96 4.54 15.20
CA TYR A 66 -70.12 5.95 14.85
C TYR A 66 -71.36 6.19 13.98
N CYS A 67 -71.55 5.41 12.91
CA CYS A 67 -72.71 5.53 12.01
C CYS A 67 -74.04 5.34 12.75
N GLU A 68 -74.10 4.39 13.69
CA GLU A 68 -75.28 4.15 14.52
C GLU A 68 -75.59 5.36 15.42
N LEU A 69 -74.58 5.95 16.06
CA LEU A 69 -74.75 7.15 16.89
C LEU A 69 -75.17 8.38 16.07
N VAL A 70 -74.65 8.53 14.85
CA VAL A 70 -75.08 9.56 13.90
C VAL A 70 -76.56 9.38 13.51
N TYR A 71 -76.99 8.14 13.27
CA TYR A 71 -78.40 7.84 12.97
C TYR A 71 -79.32 8.12 14.17
N GLN A 72 -78.91 7.72 15.38
CA GLN A 72 -79.65 8.02 16.60
C GLN A 72 -79.82 9.54 16.79
N MET A 73 -78.75 10.30 16.55
CA MET A 73 -78.78 11.76 16.58
C MET A 73 -79.77 12.34 15.56
N PHE A 74 -79.76 11.84 14.32
CA PHE A 74 -80.74 12.22 13.30
C PHE A 74 -82.18 11.98 13.78
N GLN A 75 -82.46 10.82 14.38
CA GLN A 75 -83.80 10.50 14.90
C GLN A 75 -84.20 11.38 16.10
N SER A 76 -83.28 11.65 17.01
CA SER A 76 -83.50 12.53 18.17
C SER A 76 -83.81 13.96 17.72
N MET A 77 -83.10 14.47 16.72
CA MET A 77 -83.39 15.78 16.13
C MET A 77 -84.75 15.81 15.43
N LYS A 78 -85.11 14.78 14.66
CA LYS A 78 -86.44 14.67 14.01
C LYS A 78 -87.59 14.67 15.02
N LYS A 79 -87.34 14.17 16.24
CA LYS A 79 -88.29 14.20 17.38
C LYS A 79 -88.22 15.48 18.21
N ASN A 80 -87.49 16.51 17.76
CA ASN A 80 -87.20 17.75 18.48
C ASN A 80 -86.55 17.58 19.86
N ASN A 81 -85.88 16.44 20.11
CA ASN A 81 -85.17 16.17 21.37
C ASN A 81 -83.70 16.59 21.25
N ARG A 82 -83.46 17.91 21.31
CA ARG A 82 -82.12 18.50 21.14
C ARG A 82 -81.12 18.08 22.22
N LEU A 83 -81.59 17.84 23.45
CA LEU A 83 -80.72 17.40 24.55
C LEU A 83 -80.16 16.00 24.28
N GLN A 84 -81.00 15.08 23.82
CA GLN A 84 -80.59 13.72 23.48
C GLN A 84 -79.68 13.70 22.24
N ALA A 85 -79.99 14.51 21.23
CA ALA A 85 -79.15 14.67 20.05
C ALA A 85 -77.73 15.15 20.40
N ALA A 86 -77.59 16.11 21.32
CA ALA A 86 -76.27 16.58 21.79
C ALA A 86 -75.48 15.48 22.54
N VAL A 87 -76.17 14.62 23.31
CA VAL A 87 -75.56 13.47 23.98
C VAL A 87 -75.04 12.45 22.97
N GLU A 88 -75.83 12.19 21.92
CA GLU A 88 -75.45 11.29 20.81
C GLU A 88 -74.29 11.86 19.99
N ASN A 89 -74.29 13.17 19.71
CA ASN A 89 -73.19 13.88 19.07
C ASN A 89 -71.87 13.67 19.83
N LYS A 90 -71.87 13.91 21.15
CA LYS A 90 -70.68 13.73 22.00
C LYS A 90 -70.17 12.29 22.03
N LYS A 91 -71.07 11.30 21.99
CA LYS A 91 -70.69 9.88 21.92
C LYS A 91 -70.10 9.54 20.55
N ALA A 92 -70.70 10.04 19.47
CA ALA A 92 -70.19 9.86 18.11
C ALA A 92 -68.79 10.45 17.97
N GLY A 93 -68.56 11.67 18.45
CA GLY A 93 -67.23 12.30 18.43
C GLY A 93 -66.16 11.46 19.14
N LYS A 94 -66.48 10.86 20.30
CA LYS A 94 -65.57 9.94 20.99
C LYS A 94 -65.29 8.66 20.19
N LYS A 95 -66.27 8.13 19.48
CA LYS A 95 -66.08 6.93 18.64
C LYS A 95 -65.22 7.22 17.43
N LEU A 96 -65.40 8.40 16.82
CA LEU A 96 -64.54 8.88 15.74
C LEU A 96 -63.09 9.05 16.21
N GLU A 97 -62.88 9.67 17.38
CA GLU A 97 -61.55 9.79 17.99
C GLU A 97 -60.91 8.42 18.27
N GLN A 98 -61.67 7.45 18.80
CA GLN A 98 -61.19 6.08 18.98
C GLN A 98 -60.79 5.40 17.67
N ALA A 99 -61.56 5.63 16.59
CA ALA A 99 -61.24 5.10 15.27
C ALA A 99 -59.97 5.73 14.70
N GLU A 100 -59.81 7.05 14.82
CA GLU A 100 -58.57 7.78 14.44
C GLU A 100 -57.36 7.24 15.21
N ASP A 101 -57.47 7.09 16.52
CA ASP A 101 -56.41 6.56 17.38
C ASP A 101 -56.02 5.12 17.00
N TYR A 102 -57.02 4.26 16.75
CA TYR A 102 -56.79 2.89 16.33
C TYR A 102 -56.13 2.85 14.96
N TYR A 103 -56.58 3.70 14.03
CA TYR A 103 -55.98 3.82 12.71
C TYR A 103 -54.50 4.20 12.83
N VAL A 104 -54.15 5.24 13.59
CA VAL A 104 -52.75 5.66 13.80
C VAL A 104 -51.91 4.55 14.45
N LYS A 105 -52.40 3.91 15.51
CA LYS A 105 -51.62 2.94 16.28
C LYS A 105 -51.44 1.59 15.58
N HIS A 106 -52.43 1.15 14.81
CA HIS A 106 -52.51 -0.24 14.35
C HIS A 106 -52.61 -0.41 12.84
N LEU A 107 -53.14 0.58 12.12
CA LEU A 107 -53.35 0.48 10.67
C LEU A 107 -52.39 1.38 9.88
N LEU A 108 -51.92 2.48 10.47
CA LEU A 108 -50.99 3.42 9.84
C LEU A 108 -49.56 2.85 9.80
N TYR A 109 -49.21 1.92 10.71
CA TYR A 109 -47.86 1.38 10.77
C TYR A 109 -47.50 0.62 9.49
N ARG A 110 -46.43 1.05 8.80
CA ARG A 110 -45.84 0.31 7.70
C ARG A 110 -44.46 -0.14 8.07
N LYS A 111 -44.12 -1.30 7.54
CA LYS A 111 -42.72 -1.66 7.44
C LYS A 111 -42.07 -0.74 6.41
N TYR A 112 -40.94 -0.14 6.76
CA TYR A 112 -40.10 0.58 5.83
C TYR A 112 -39.56 -0.40 4.80
N GLU A 113 -39.76 -0.12 3.52
CA GLU A 113 -39.31 -0.96 2.41
C GLU A 113 -37.87 -0.59 2.07
N ILE A 114 -36.93 -1.48 2.40
CA ILE A 114 -35.49 -1.29 2.17
C ILE A 114 -35.05 -2.23 1.05
N LEU A 115 -34.48 -1.66 -0.01
CA LEU A 115 -34.01 -2.40 -1.17
C LEU A 115 -32.49 -2.31 -1.29
N PHE A 116 -31.81 -3.45 -1.34
CA PHE A 116 -30.39 -3.54 -1.66
C PHE A 116 -30.20 -3.91 -3.13
N LEU A 117 -29.37 -3.14 -3.84
CA LEU A 117 -29.08 -3.32 -5.27
C LEU A 117 -27.60 -3.65 -5.52
N PRO A 118 -27.11 -4.83 -5.10
CA PRO A 118 -25.76 -5.25 -5.43
C PRO A 118 -25.66 -5.62 -6.91
N TYR A 119 -24.57 -5.31 -7.60
CA TYR A 119 -24.41 -5.73 -9.01
C TYR A 119 -23.46 -6.92 -9.20
N LYS A 120 -22.62 -7.23 -8.20
CA LYS A 120 -21.71 -8.38 -8.19
C LYS A 120 -21.73 -9.10 -6.84
N ALA A 121 -21.78 -10.43 -6.86
CA ALA A 121 -21.80 -11.25 -5.66
C ALA A 121 -20.50 -11.12 -4.84
N ALA A 122 -19.35 -11.00 -5.51
CA ALA A 122 -18.05 -10.83 -4.85
C ALA A 122 -17.88 -9.49 -4.09
N MET A 123 -18.82 -8.56 -4.26
CA MET A 123 -18.85 -7.25 -3.59
C MET A 123 -20.01 -7.13 -2.59
N TRP A 124 -20.73 -8.23 -2.31
CA TRP A 124 -21.84 -8.25 -1.35
C TRP A 124 -21.41 -7.88 0.07
N ASP A 125 -20.16 -8.17 0.42
CA ASP A 125 -19.55 -7.83 1.71
C ASP A 125 -19.54 -6.32 2.03
N SER A 126 -19.76 -5.44 1.04
CA SER A 126 -19.95 -4.01 1.27
C SER A 126 -21.35 -3.63 1.77
N MET A 127 -22.29 -4.57 1.77
CA MET A 127 -23.68 -4.36 2.19
C MET A 127 -24.16 -5.36 3.24
N GLU A 128 -23.50 -6.52 3.35
CA GLU A 128 -23.96 -7.65 4.17
C GLU A 128 -24.25 -7.26 5.63
N SER A 129 -23.38 -6.51 6.31
CA SER A 129 -23.63 -6.13 7.71
C SER A 129 -24.73 -5.08 7.86
N ILE A 130 -25.02 -4.25 6.84
CA ILE A 130 -26.18 -3.35 6.81
C ILE A 130 -27.45 -4.18 6.65
N TYR A 131 -27.45 -5.13 5.70
CA TYR A 131 -28.56 -6.05 5.47
C TYR A 131 -28.91 -6.84 6.73
N LEU A 132 -27.91 -7.41 7.42
CA LEU A 132 -28.09 -8.16 8.65
C LEU A 132 -28.72 -7.31 9.77
N ALA A 133 -28.33 -6.04 9.89
CA ALA A 133 -28.95 -5.12 10.84
C ALA A 133 -30.40 -4.79 10.44
N ALA A 134 -30.67 -4.61 9.13
CA ALA A 134 -31.99 -4.27 8.62
C ALA A 134 -33.02 -5.40 8.81
N VAL A 135 -32.65 -6.66 8.54
CA VAL A 135 -33.58 -7.79 8.69
C VAL A 135 -33.94 -8.11 10.13
N GLN A 136 -33.09 -7.71 11.09
CA GLN A 136 -33.38 -7.86 12.52
C GLN A 136 -34.40 -6.84 13.03
N ASN A 137 -34.63 -5.75 12.30
CA ASN A 137 -35.58 -4.72 12.69
C ASN A 137 -37.00 -5.06 12.20
N SER A 138 -37.92 -5.31 13.15
CA SER A 138 -39.32 -5.66 12.87
C SER A 138 -40.10 -4.59 12.10
N LYS A 139 -39.62 -3.33 12.14
CA LYS A 139 -40.16 -2.18 11.40
C LYS A 139 -39.73 -2.16 9.92
N CYS A 140 -38.90 -3.10 9.47
CA CYS A 140 -38.39 -3.12 8.10
C CYS A 140 -38.91 -4.33 7.32
N ARG A 141 -39.15 -4.13 6.03
CA ARG A 141 -39.25 -5.18 5.02
C ARG A 141 -38.06 -4.99 4.09
N VAL A 142 -37.22 -6.02 4.00
CA VAL A 142 -35.92 -5.93 3.34
C VAL A 142 -35.92 -6.85 2.13
N SER A 143 -35.54 -6.31 0.97
CA SER A 143 -35.39 -7.05 -0.28
C SER A 143 -33.95 -6.90 -0.80
N VAL A 144 -33.38 -7.99 -1.31
CA VAL A 144 -32.09 -7.97 -2.02
C VAL A 144 -32.36 -8.29 -3.48
N MET A 145 -32.05 -7.36 -4.36
CA MET A 145 -32.32 -7.49 -5.79
C MET A 145 -31.02 -7.20 -6.55
N PRO A 146 -30.24 -8.24 -6.86
CA PRO A 146 -29.04 -8.08 -7.66
C PRO A 146 -29.38 -7.42 -8.99
N VAL A 147 -28.59 -6.45 -9.44
CA VAL A 147 -28.89 -5.76 -10.71
C VAL A 147 -28.09 -6.38 -11.86
N PRO A 148 -28.72 -6.67 -13.01
CA PRO A 148 -28.02 -7.06 -14.23
C PRO A 148 -27.05 -5.97 -14.72
N TYR A 149 -25.98 -6.39 -15.37
CA TYR A 149 -24.98 -5.49 -15.94
C TYR A 149 -24.41 -6.02 -17.26
N TYR A 150 -23.70 -5.17 -17.96
CA TYR A 150 -23.04 -5.47 -19.22
C TYR A 150 -21.52 -5.50 -19.04
N LEU A 151 -20.89 -6.55 -19.58
CA LEU A 151 -19.47 -6.57 -19.92
C LEU A 151 -19.26 -5.89 -21.26
N LEU A 152 -18.23 -5.02 -21.33
CA LEU A 152 -17.95 -4.19 -22.49
C LEU A 152 -16.54 -4.48 -23.00
N GLU A 153 -16.47 -5.26 -24.07
CA GLU A 153 -15.21 -5.77 -24.64
C GLU A 153 -15.27 -5.56 -26.15
N ASP A 154 -14.29 -4.84 -26.72
CA ASP A 154 -14.13 -4.63 -28.17
C ASP A 154 -15.41 -4.16 -28.90
N GLY A 155 -16.20 -3.30 -28.24
CA GLY A 155 -17.47 -2.78 -28.78
C GLY A 155 -18.66 -3.72 -28.64
N LYS A 156 -18.47 -4.94 -28.12
CA LYS A 156 -19.53 -5.90 -27.77
C LYS A 156 -20.07 -5.63 -26.37
N LYS A 157 -21.39 -5.70 -26.25
CA LYS A 157 -22.16 -5.57 -25.00
C LYS A 157 -22.71 -6.95 -24.63
N THR A 158 -22.20 -7.57 -23.56
CA THR A 158 -22.65 -8.90 -23.09
C THR A 158 -23.39 -8.77 -21.76
N ALA A 159 -24.66 -9.15 -21.71
CA ALA A 159 -25.46 -9.11 -20.49
C ALA A 159 -25.04 -10.21 -19.49
N VAL A 160 -24.98 -9.86 -18.21
CA VAL A 160 -24.62 -10.73 -17.10
C VAL A 160 -25.59 -10.51 -15.95
N TYR A 161 -26.04 -11.60 -15.34
CA TYR A 161 -26.85 -11.59 -14.13
C TYR A 161 -26.28 -12.60 -13.12
N GLU A 162 -26.00 -12.14 -11.90
CA GLU A 162 -25.35 -12.95 -10.86
C GLU A 162 -26.30 -13.37 -9.72
N GLY A 163 -27.62 -13.29 -9.90
CA GLY A 163 -28.59 -13.55 -8.82
C GLY A 163 -28.43 -14.90 -8.12
N ASN A 164 -27.96 -15.92 -8.84
CA ASN A 164 -27.69 -17.26 -8.33
C ASN A 164 -26.29 -17.45 -7.71
N ARG A 165 -25.43 -16.41 -7.69
CA ARG A 165 -24.07 -16.46 -7.15
C ARG A 165 -23.96 -15.89 -5.73
N PHE A 166 -25.04 -15.32 -5.20
CA PHE A 166 -25.10 -14.80 -3.84
C PHE A 166 -25.17 -15.95 -2.81
N PRO A 167 -24.82 -15.69 -1.53
CA PRO A 167 -24.84 -16.71 -0.49
C PRO A 167 -26.18 -17.45 -0.38
N GLU A 168 -26.10 -18.76 -0.14
CA GLU A 168 -27.28 -19.61 0.06
C GLU A 168 -28.10 -19.13 1.26
N GLY A 169 -29.43 -19.13 1.12
CA GLY A 169 -30.36 -18.64 2.15
C GLY A 169 -30.64 -17.12 2.11
N LEU A 170 -29.96 -16.34 1.26
CA LEU A 170 -30.32 -14.95 1.02
C LEU A 170 -31.57 -14.88 0.12
N PRO A 171 -32.68 -14.22 0.54
CA PRO A 171 -33.89 -14.13 -0.25
C PRO A 171 -33.70 -13.13 -1.40
N ILE A 172 -33.14 -13.61 -2.50
CA ILE A 172 -32.95 -12.85 -3.74
C ILE A 172 -34.28 -12.64 -4.45
N VAL A 173 -34.57 -11.40 -4.82
CA VAL A 173 -35.66 -11.04 -5.72
C VAL A 173 -35.12 -10.85 -7.13
N ASP A 174 -35.78 -11.46 -8.10
CA ASP A 174 -35.41 -11.32 -9.52
C ASP A 174 -35.61 -9.86 -9.98
N ALA A 175 -34.59 -9.31 -10.64
CA ALA A 175 -34.57 -7.90 -11.05
C ALA A 175 -35.64 -7.55 -12.09
N TYR A 176 -36.08 -8.52 -12.90
CA TYR A 176 -37.11 -8.34 -13.91
C TYR A 176 -38.52 -8.56 -13.35
N GLN A 177 -38.63 -9.15 -12.15
CA GLN A 177 -39.91 -9.30 -11.44
C GLN A 177 -40.20 -8.12 -10.50
N TYR A 178 -39.16 -7.48 -9.97
CA TYR A 178 -39.32 -6.36 -9.06
C TYR A 178 -39.68 -5.07 -9.79
N LYS A 179 -40.85 -4.50 -9.47
CA LYS A 179 -41.35 -3.30 -10.14
C LYS A 179 -41.12 -2.06 -9.29
N LEU A 180 -39.99 -1.40 -9.47
CA LEU A 180 -39.59 -0.17 -8.74
C LEU A 180 -40.71 0.89 -8.66
N LYS A 181 -41.44 1.10 -9.76
CA LYS A 181 -42.55 2.05 -9.83
C LYS A 181 -43.73 1.69 -8.92
N GLU A 182 -44.00 0.40 -8.75
CA GLU A 182 -45.12 -0.10 -7.95
C GLU A 182 -44.74 -0.24 -6.47
N GLU A 183 -43.52 -0.75 -6.19
CA GLU A 183 -43.03 -1.01 -4.83
C GLU A 183 -42.60 0.27 -4.10
N ARG A 184 -42.01 1.25 -4.81
CA ARG A 184 -41.51 2.54 -4.28
C ARG A 184 -40.78 2.41 -2.92
N PRO A 185 -39.56 1.82 -2.92
CA PRO A 185 -38.80 1.62 -1.69
C PRO A 185 -38.56 2.93 -0.93
N ASP A 186 -38.68 2.85 0.40
CA ASP A 186 -38.35 3.97 1.29
C ASP A 186 -36.86 4.31 1.23
N VAL A 187 -36.01 3.28 1.13
CA VAL A 187 -34.56 3.39 1.06
C VAL A 187 -34.03 2.43 0.00
N ILE A 188 -33.09 2.91 -0.82
CA ILE A 188 -32.36 2.06 -1.77
C ILE A 188 -30.86 2.14 -1.46
N PHE A 189 -30.20 1.01 -1.24
CA PHE A 189 -28.74 0.94 -1.12
C PHE A 189 -28.10 0.53 -2.45
N ILE A 190 -27.13 1.31 -2.91
CA ILE A 190 -26.26 1.00 -4.06
C ILE A 190 -24.79 1.00 -3.62
N HIS A 191 -23.98 0.18 -4.28
CA HIS A 191 -22.51 0.19 -4.10
C HIS A 191 -21.73 0.50 -5.38
N ASN A 192 -22.36 0.40 -6.55
CA ASN A 192 -21.76 0.76 -7.82
C ASN A 192 -22.21 2.17 -8.21
N PRO A 193 -21.32 3.18 -8.22
CA PRO A 193 -21.73 4.57 -8.38
C PRO A 193 -21.64 5.10 -9.82
N TYR A 194 -21.25 4.27 -10.80
CA TYR A 194 -20.78 4.77 -12.09
C TYR A 194 -21.85 5.02 -13.13
N ASP A 195 -23.03 4.41 -13.01
CA ASP A 195 -24.05 4.35 -14.08
C ASP A 195 -23.40 4.03 -15.45
N GLY A 196 -23.60 4.88 -16.45
CA GLY A 196 -23.05 4.73 -17.80
C GLY A 196 -21.56 5.06 -17.97
N TYR A 197 -20.85 5.51 -16.92
CA TYR A 197 -19.48 6.04 -17.04
C TYR A 197 -18.37 5.00 -16.81
N ASN A 198 -18.70 3.78 -16.37
CA ASN A 198 -17.72 2.70 -16.28
C ASN A 198 -17.49 2.09 -17.67
N ARG A 199 -16.23 2.01 -18.10
CA ARG A 199 -15.88 1.52 -19.45
C ARG A 199 -15.78 0.00 -19.56
N VAL A 200 -15.76 -0.70 -18.43
CA VAL A 200 -15.56 -2.16 -18.35
C VAL A 200 -16.86 -2.89 -17.99
N THR A 201 -17.57 -2.41 -16.96
CA THR A 201 -18.84 -2.98 -16.51
C THR A 201 -19.89 -1.89 -16.29
N ARG A 202 -21.05 -1.96 -16.94
CA ARG A 202 -22.16 -0.99 -16.76
C ARG A 202 -23.44 -1.69 -16.33
N VAL A 203 -24.07 -1.26 -15.25
CA VAL A 203 -25.41 -1.75 -14.89
C VAL A 203 -26.42 -1.41 -15.99
N GLU A 204 -27.52 -2.15 -16.09
CA GLU A 204 -28.57 -1.77 -17.04
C GLU A 204 -29.12 -0.36 -16.76
N GLU A 205 -29.48 0.34 -17.83
CA GLU A 205 -29.86 1.76 -17.82
C GLU A 205 -31.05 2.04 -16.88
N GLN A 206 -31.98 1.10 -16.75
CA GLN A 206 -33.13 1.20 -15.84
C GLN A 206 -32.76 1.20 -14.35
N PHE A 207 -31.54 0.77 -14.00
CA PHE A 207 -31.01 0.77 -12.64
C PHE A 207 -29.97 1.87 -12.40
N TYR A 208 -29.81 2.81 -13.34
CA TYR A 208 -28.98 3.98 -13.11
C TYR A 208 -29.50 4.79 -11.92
N SER A 209 -28.58 5.39 -11.18
CA SER A 209 -28.91 6.23 -10.04
C SER A 209 -29.91 7.34 -10.39
N SER A 210 -29.82 7.92 -11.60
CA SER A 210 -30.78 8.91 -12.12
C SER A 210 -32.20 8.38 -12.33
N GLU A 211 -32.35 7.07 -12.57
CA GLU A 211 -33.64 6.40 -12.67
C GLU A 211 -34.16 6.00 -11.29
N LEU A 212 -33.28 5.49 -10.41
CA LEU A 212 -33.62 5.05 -9.06
C LEU A 212 -34.22 6.17 -8.21
N ILE A 213 -33.66 7.40 -8.28
CA ILE A 213 -34.15 8.55 -7.53
C ILE A 213 -35.58 9.00 -7.91
N LYS A 214 -36.15 8.48 -9.01
CA LYS A 214 -37.56 8.72 -9.35
C LYS A 214 -38.53 7.91 -8.46
N TYR A 215 -38.02 6.89 -7.78
CA TYR A 215 -38.81 5.93 -7.02
C TYR A 215 -38.46 5.88 -5.53
N THR A 216 -37.40 6.58 -5.10
CA THR A 216 -37.02 6.76 -3.69
C THR A 216 -36.45 8.15 -3.45
N SER A 217 -36.67 8.72 -2.27
CA SER A 217 -35.99 9.94 -1.81
C SER A 217 -34.68 9.66 -1.06
N HIS A 218 -34.44 8.40 -0.64
CA HIS A 218 -33.30 8.02 0.22
C HIS A 218 -32.38 7.02 -0.48
N LEU A 219 -31.81 7.43 -1.62
CA LEU A 219 -30.76 6.65 -2.29
C LEU A 219 -29.46 6.74 -1.49
N CYS A 220 -29.01 5.62 -0.93
CA CYS A 220 -27.81 5.50 -0.11
C CYS A 220 -26.68 4.87 -0.92
N TYR A 221 -25.52 5.54 -1.00
CA TYR A 221 -24.32 5.00 -1.62
C TYR A 221 -23.32 4.51 -0.57
N VAL A 222 -22.90 3.25 -0.70
CA VAL A 222 -21.87 2.61 0.14
C VAL A 222 -20.75 2.08 -0.77
N PRO A 223 -19.55 2.68 -0.79
CA PRO A 223 -18.44 2.21 -1.62
C PRO A 223 -18.09 0.74 -1.34
N TYR A 224 -17.90 -0.05 -2.41
CA TYR A 224 -17.48 -1.46 -2.27
C TYR A 224 -15.97 -1.63 -2.05
N ASP A 225 -15.19 -0.57 -2.22
CA ASP A 225 -13.73 -0.56 -2.06
C ASP A 225 -13.31 0.01 -0.70
N VAL A 226 -12.20 -0.51 -0.17
CA VAL A 226 -11.45 0.10 0.93
C VAL A 226 -10.15 0.65 0.35
N VAL A 227 -9.92 1.94 0.53
CA VAL A 227 -8.88 2.69 -0.21
C VAL A 227 -7.79 3.21 0.70
N ASN A 228 -6.58 3.37 0.15
CA ASN A 228 -5.54 4.19 0.76
C ASN A 228 -5.87 5.67 0.52
N GLU A 229 -6.17 6.38 1.59
CA GLU A 229 -6.65 7.76 1.57
C GLU A 229 -5.56 8.78 1.22
N ASN A 230 -4.28 8.38 1.26
CA ASN A 230 -3.16 9.22 0.84
C ASN A 230 -2.97 9.25 -0.68
N SER A 231 -3.52 8.27 -1.39
CA SER A 231 -3.43 8.14 -2.85
C SER A 231 -4.80 8.00 -3.50
N PHE A 232 -5.85 8.50 -2.84
CA PHE A 232 -7.22 8.38 -3.32
C PHE A 232 -7.45 9.28 -4.54
N ASN A 233 -8.01 8.71 -5.62
CA ASN A 233 -8.35 9.44 -6.82
C ASN A 233 -9.70 10.17 -6.66
N GLU A 234 -9.67 11.48 -6.48
CA GLU A 234 -10.88 12.28 -6.24
C GLU A 234 -11.87 12.30 -7.43
N THR A 235 -11.49 11.81 -8.63
CA THR A 235 -12.44 11.64 -9.76
C THR A 235 -13.58 10.66 -9.44
N TYR A 236 -13.40 9.78 -8.45
CA TYR A 236 -14.49 8.94 -7.95
C TYR A 236 -15.59 9.73 -7.22
N CYS A 237 -15.34 10.98 -6.81
CA CYS A 237 -16.32 11.84 -6.14
C CYS A 237 -17.30 12.54 -7.10
N ILE A 238 -17.11 12.45 -8.42
CA ILE A 238 -17.92 13.18 -9.40
C ILE A 238 -18.83 12.30 -10.26
N VAL A 239 -18.89 11.00 -9.96
CA VAL A 239 -19.70 10.03 -10.71
C VAL A 239 -21.19 10.13 -10.35
N PRO A 240 -22.12 9.70 -11.22
CA PRO A 240 -23.55 9.94 -11.04
C PRO A 240 -24.14 9.42 -9.73
N GLY A 241 -23.80 8.20 -9.32
CA GLY A 241 -24.31 7.60 -8.09
C GLY A 241 -23.90 8.37 -6.83
N VAL A 242 -22.73 9.01 -6.84
CA VAL A 242 -22.27 9.90 -5.76
C VAL A 242 -23.09 11.19 -5.74
N ARG A 243 -23.36 11.80 -6.90
CA ARG A 243 -24.14 13.05 -6.98
C ARG A 243 -25.61 12.86 -6.62
N ASN A 244 -26.20 11.77 -7.10
CA ASN A 244 -27.61 11.44 -6.95
C ASN A 244 -27.95 10.83 -5.58
N ALA A 245 -26.95 10.40 -4.80
CA ALA A 245 -27.18 9.90 -3.45
C ALA A 245 -27.75 10.98 -2.53
N TRP A 246 -28.66 10.55 -1.66
CA TRP A 246 -29.11 11.28 -0.48
C TRP A 246 -28.02 11.26 0.60
N LYS A 247 -27.46 10.07 0.88
CA LYS A 247 -26.34 9.90 1.80
C LYS A 247 -25.27 8.99 1.23
N ILE A 248 -24.02 9.30 1.58
CA ILE A 248 -22.81 8.60 1.16
C ILE A 248 -22.06 8.16 2.42
N PHE A 249 -21.91 6.86 2.60
CA PHE A 249 -21.28 6.29 3.79
C PHE A 249 -19.84 5.90 3.47
N VAL A 250 -18.87 6.65 4.00
CA VAL A 250 -17.45 6.47 3.72
C VAL A 250 -16.70 5.90 4.92
N GLN A 251 -15.53 5.30 4.64
CA GLN A 251 -14.75 4.57 5.64
C GLN A 251 -14.19 5.46 6.77
N SER A 252 -13.96 6.75 6.51
CA SER A 252 -13.25 7.65 7.43
C SER A 252 -13.66 9.11 7.32
N GLU A 253 -13.27 9.88 8.34
CA GLU A 253 -13.46 11.33 8.37
C GLU A 253 -12.64 12.06 7.30
N LYS A 254 -11.47 11.53 6.92
CA LYS A 254 -10.65 12.12 5.86
C LYS A 254 -11.32 11.94 4.49
N LEU A 255 -11.85 10.76 4.18
CA LEU A 255 -12.66 10.58 2.96
C LEU A 255 -13.94 11.42 3.01
N ARG A 256 -14.57 11.58 4.19
CA ARG A 256 -15.75 12.45 4.33
C ARG A 256 -15.44 13.87 3.88
N LYS A 257 -14.33 14.43 4.35
CA LYS A 257 -13.85 15.75 3.93
C LYS A 257 -13.54 15.82 2.43
N ILE A 258 -12.97 14.78 1.85
CA ILE A 258 -12.68 14.72 0.41
C ILE A 258 -13.98 14.74 -0.41
N TYR A 259 -14.92 13.84 -0.12
CA TYR A 259 -16.20 13.78 -0.83
C TYR A 259 -17.04 15.06 -0.63
N ALA A 260 -17.03 15.62 0.58
CA ALA A 260 -17.79 16.83 0.91
C ALA A 260 -17.44 18.04 0.03
N LYS A 261 -16.20 18.13 -0.49
CA LYS A 261 -15.79 19.17 -1.46
C LYS A 261 -16.63 19.16 -2.74
N TYR A 262 -17.19 18.01 -3.11
CA TYR A 262 -17.87 17.80 -4.41
C TYR A 262 -19.39 17.76 -4.31
N VAL A 263 -19.93 17.29 -3.18
CA VAL A 263 -21.38 17.05 -3.04
C VAL A 263 -22.03 17.71 -1.82
N GLY A 264 -21.26 18.44 -1.00
CA GLY A 264 -21.73 19.03 0.25
C GLY A 264 -21.50 18.11 1.45
N ALA A 265 -21.25 18.71 2.62
CA ALA A 265 -20.90 17.98 3.84
C ALA A 265 -22.09 17.23 4.47
N ASP A 266 -23.31 17.70 4.22
CA ASP A 266 -24.58 17.12 4.67
C ASP A 266 -24.88 15.76 4.06
N LYS A 267 -24.36 15.51 2.85
CA LYS A 267 -24.53 14.24 2.13
C LYS A 267 -23.57 13.13 2.55
N VAL A 268 -22.48 13.45 3.25
CA VAL A 268 -21.38 12.49 3.47
C VAL A 268 -21.20 12.19 4.94
N VAL A 269 -21.25 10.90 5.30
CA VAL A 269 -21.20 10.41 6.67
C VAL A 269 -20.06 9.42 6.81
N ALA A 270 -19.19 9.63 7.81
CA ALA A 270 -18.08 8.73 8.11
C ALA A 270 -18.54 7.68 9.14
N LEU A 271 -18.75 6.43 8.72
CA LEU A 271 -19.22 5.35 9.61
C LEU A 271 -18.42 4.04 9.47
N GLY A 272 -17.25 4.08 8.83
CA GLY A 272 -16.47 2.88 8.55
C GLY A 272 -16.92 2.18 7.27
N SER A 273 -16.38 0.99 7.01
CA SER A 273 -16.72 0.18 5.83
C SER A 273 -17.29 -1.17 6.27
N PRO A 274 -18.50 -1.55 5.82
CA PRO A 274 -19.04 -2.90 6.05
C PRO A 274 -18.09 -4.04 5.66
N LYS A 275 -17.20 -3.79 4.68
CA LYS A 275 -16.21 -4.76 4.21
C LYS A 275 -15.26 -5.22 5.31
N ILE A 276 -14.92 -4.34 6.25
CA ILE A 276 -14.05 -4.68 7.38
C ILE A 276 -14.79 -5.39 8.51
N ASP A 277 -16.12 -5.24 8.61
CA ASP A 277 -16.93 -5.94 9.63
C ASP A 277 -16.79 -7.46 9.49
N LYS A 278 -16.78 -7.96 8.24
CA LYS A 278 -16.62 -9.38 7.95
C LYS A 278 -15.22 -9.89 8.32
N ILE A 279 -14.18 -9.10 8.02
CA ILE A 279 -12.79 -9.45 8.32
C ILE A 279 -12.58 -9.53 9.84
N LEU A 280 -13.16 -8.61 10.61
CA LEU A 280 -13.03 -8.55 12.06
C LEU A 280 -13.70 -9.72 12.79
N LYS A 281 -14.67 -10.40 12.15
CA LYS A 281 -15.23 -11.67 12.66
C LYS A 281 -14.24 -12.84 12.59
N GLY A 282 -13.17 -12.72 11.79
CA GLY A 282 -12.15 -13.75 11.62
C GLY A 282 -12.74 -15.10 11.18
N ARG A 283 -12.24 -16.20 11.76
CA ARG A 283 -12.69 -17.56 11.41
C ARG A 283 -14.18 -17.80 11.67
N ASN A 284 -14.80 -17.11 12.63
CA ASN A 284 -16.23 -17.22 12.92
C ASN A 284 -17.11 -16.57 11.84
N GLY A 285 -16.53 -15.75 10.96
CA GLY A 285 -17.25 -15.04 9.90
C GLY A 285 -17.27 -15.76 8.55
N VAL A 286 -16.66 -16.94 8.44
CA VAL A 286 -16.47 -17.65 7.17
C VAL A 286 -16.82 -19.12 7.27
N THR A 287 -17.26 -19.70 6.15
CA THR A 287 -17.43 -21.15 6.01
C THR A 287 -16.18 -21.71 5.34
N VAL A 288 -15.50 -22.64 6.00
CA VAL A 288 -14.25 -23.21 5.48
C VAL A 288 -14.55 -24.48 4.66
N PRO A 289 -14.08 -24.57 3.40
CA PRO A 289 -14.20 -25.80 2.63
C PRO A 289 -13.49 -26.97 3.32
N MET A 290 -14.15 -28.14 3.42
CA MET A 290 -13.59 -29.33 4.07
C MET A 290 -12.22 -29.74 3.48
N GLN A 291 -12.04 -29.56 2.17
CA GLN A 291 -10.76 -29.79 1.50
C GLN A 291 -9.62 -28.89 2.02
N TRP A 292 -9.93 -27.63 2.37
CA TRP A 292 -8.95 -26.71 2.94
C TRP A 292 -8.63 -27.08 4.39
N GLU A 293 -9.64 -27.46 5.19
CA GLU A 293 -9.41 -27.90 6.58
C GLU A 293 -8.47 -29.11 6.65
N LYS A 294 -8.63 -30.07 5.72
CA LYS A 294 -7.75 -31.24 5.64
C LYS A 294 -6.28 -30.88 5.36
N VAL A 295 -6.05 -29.91 4.48
CA VAL A 295 -4.69 -29.45 4.13
C VAL A 295 -4.07 -28.62 5.25
N ILE A 296 -4.86 -27.71 5.83
CA ILE A 296 -4.44 -26.77 6.89
C ILE A 296 -4.13 -27.50 8.19
N GLY A 297 -5.06 -28.31 8.71
CA GLY A 297 -4.90 -28.94 10.02
C GLY A 297 -4.48 -27.96 11.12
N THR A 298 -3.32 -28.20 11.73
CA THR A 298 -2.72 -27.35 12.78
C THR A 298 -1.51 -26.55 12.28
N LYS A 299 -1.27 -26.53 10.96
CA LYS A 299 -0.08 -25.91 10.36
C LYS A 299 -0.21 -24.39 10.32
N THR A 300 0.92 -23.70 10.29
CA THR A 300 0.97 -22.25 10.03
C THR A 300 0.64 -21.97 8.56
N VAL A 301 -0.28 -21.03 8.32
CA VAL A 301 -0.82 -20.75 6.98
C VAL A 301 -0.34 -19.39 6.47
N PHE A 302 0.20 -19.35 5.25
CA PHE A 302 0.61 -18.12 4.57
C PHE A 302 -0.36 -17.83 3.42
N LEU A 303 -0.80 -16.58 3.28
CA LEU A 303 -1.58 -16.10 2.13
C LEU A 303 -0.65 -15.42 1.14
N LEU A 304 -0.47 -16.03 -0.04
CA LEU A 304 0.20 -15.41 -1.17
C LEU A 304 -0.81 -14.66 -2.05
N ASN A 305 -0.56 -13.37 -2.28
CA ASN A 305 -1.26 -12.61 -3.32
C ASN A 305 -0.31 -12.07 -4.39
N THR A 306 -0.73 -12.18 -5.64
CA THR A 306 0.02 -11.72 -6.81
C THR A 306 -0.83 -10.77 -7.65
N HIS A 307 -0.33 -9.57 -7.88
CA HIS A 307 -0.98 -8.53 -8.68
C HIS A 307 -0.86 -8.81 -10.19
N VAL A 308 -1.85 -8.38 -10.98
CA VAL A 308 -1.87 -8.60 -12.43
C VAL A 308 -0.63 -8.03 -13.14
N SER A 309 -0.17 -6.85 -12.73
CA SER A 309 0.99 -6.17 -13.33
C SER A 309 2.29 -6.97 -13.20
N ARG A 310 2.45 -7.71 -12.10
CA ARG A 310 3.62 -8.59 -11.89
C ARG A 310 3.58 -9.76 -12.87
N ILE A 311 2.42 -10.38 -13.05
CA ILE A 311 2.26 -11.55 -13.94
C ILE A 311 2.49 -11.19 -15.41
N ILE A 312 1.98 -10.04 -15.87
CA ILE A 312 2.04 -9.65 -17.29
C ILE A 312 3.35 -8.97 -17.71
N ASN A 313 4.20 -8.58 -16.75
CA ASN A 313 5.45 -7.88 -17.04
C ASN A 313 6.64 -8.86 -16.98
N GLU A 314 7.15 -9.26 -18.15
CA GLU A 314 8.27 -10.21 -18.24
C GLU A 314 9.55 -9.73 -17.57
N LYS A 315 9.74 -8.42 -17.37
CA LYS A 315 10.93 -7.86 -16.71
C LYS A 315 10.99 -8.12 -15.21
N THR A 316 9.87 -8.47 -14.58
CA THR A 316 9.77 -8.65 -13.13
C THR A 316 10.35 -9.98 -12.64
N GLY A 317 10.65 -10.93 -13.54
CA GLY A 317 11.07 -12.27 -13.14
C GLY A 317 9.99 -13.08 -12.40
N ALA A 318 8.72 -12.65 -12.43
CA ALA A 318 7.61 -13.19 -11.62
C ALA A 318 7.50 -14.73 -11.66
N PHE A 319 7.63 -15.34 -12.83
CA PHE A 319 7.52 -16.80 -12.96
C PHE A 319 8.69 -17.53 -12.29
N THR A 320 9.90 -16.98 -12.32
CA THR A 320 11.06 -17.55 -11.63
C THR A 320 10.85 -17.48 -10.12
N PHE A 321 10.41 -16.32 -9.63
CA PHE A 321 10.06 -16.14 -8.23
C PHE A 321 8.96 -17.12 -7.77
N LEU A 322 7.85 -17.23 -8.51
CA LEU A 322 6.76 -18.14 -8.14
C LEU A 322 7.19 -19.61 -8.12
N ARG A 323 8.05 -20.04 -9.06
CA ARG A 323 8.61 -21.40 -9.02
C ARG A 323 9.41 -21.65 -7.74
N LYS A 324 10.26 -20.70 -7.34
CA LYS A 324 11.04 -20.79 -6.10
C LYS A 324 10.16 -20.77 -4.84
N VAL A 325 9.06 -20.01 -4.86
CA VAL A 325 8.05 -20.08 -3.79
C VAL A 325 7.42 -21.47 -3.74
N ALA A 326 7.07 -22.05 -4.89
CA ALA A 326 6.53 -23.41 -4.96
C ALA A 326 7.52 -24.43 -4.35
N GLU A 327 8.79 -24.37 -4.76
CA GLU A 327 9.88 -25.20 -4.23
C GLU A 327 10.03 -25.03 -2.71
N PHE A 328 10.03 -23.80 -2.20
CA PHE A 328 10.12 -23.53 -0.76
C PHE A 328 8.98 -24.20 0.02
N PHE A 329 7.73 -24.03 -0.40
CA PHE A 329 6.60 -24.67 0.29
C PHE A 329 6.59 -26.18 0.10
N GLU A 330 7.07 -26.70 -1.03
CA GLU A 330 7.22 -28.14 -1.23
C GLU A 330 8.23 -28.76 -0.27
N GLU A 331 9.35 -28.07 0.02
CA GLU A 331 10.38 -28.46 1.01
C GLU A 331 9.89 -28.35 2.47
N HIS A 332 8.92 -27.48 2.76
CA HIS A 332 8.43 -27.19 4.11
C HIS A 332 6.99 -27.66 4.35
N LYS A 333 6.80 -28.98 4.53
CA LYS A 333 5.47 -29.62 4.70
C LYS A 333 4.72 -29.24 5.98
N ASP A 334 5.40 -28.62 6.95
CA ASP A 334 4.83 -28.18 8.22
C ASP A 334 4.13 -26.82 8.15
N ILE A 335 4.23 -26.11 7.02
CA ILE A 335 3.49 -24.89 6.72
C ILE A 335 2.58 -25.09 5.50
N VAL A 336 1.60 -24.21 5.33
CA VAL A 336 0.65 -24.24 4.20
C VAL A 336 0.66 -22.90 3.48
N LEU A 337 0.55 -22.94 2.15
CA LEU A 337 0.33 -21.76 1.32
C LEU A 337 -1.09 -21.75 0.79
N ILE A 338 -1.80 -20.64 0.99
CA ILE A 338 -2.99 -20.30 0.20
C ILE A 338 -2.52 -19.30 -0.85
N TRP A 339 -2.45 -19.70 -2.12
CA TRP A 339 -2.16 -18.78 -3.21
C TRP A 339 -3.47 -18.28 -3.83
N ARG A 340 -3.75 -16.99 -3.64
CA ARG A 340 -4.87 -16.28 -4.25
C ARG A 340 -4.35 -15.28 -5.30
N PRO A 341 -4.29 -15.66 -6.58
CA PRO A 341 -3.91 -14.72 -7.63
C PRO A 341 -4.96 -13.64 -7.85
N HIS A 342 -4.57 -12.53 -8.46
CA HIS A 342 -5.55 -11.51 -8.88
C HIS A 342 -6.57 -12.13 -9.87
N PRO A 343 -7.88 -11.87 -9.71
CA PRO A 343 -8.93 -12.52 -10.53
C PRO A 343 -8.78 -12.32 -12.04
N LEU A 344 -8.14 -11.23 -12.47
CA LEU A 344 -7.90 -10.91 -13.87
C LEU A 344 -6.57 -11.45 -14.44
N SER A 345 -5.70 -12.03 -13.61
CA SER A 345 -4.35 -12.43 -14.06
C SER A 345 -4.38 -13.36 -15.26
N GLU A 346 -5.24 -14.39 -15.22
CA GLU A 346 -5.32 -15.39 -16.27
C GLU A 346 -5.86 -14.81 -17.58
N SER A 347 -7.00 -14.11 -17.51
CA SER A 347 -7.64 -13.48 -18.66
C SER A 347 -6.75 -12.40 -19.29
N THR A 348 -6.06 -11.59 -18.48
CA THR A 348 -5.17 -10.54 -18.99
C THR A 348 -3.92 -11.14 -19.60
N ALA A 349 -3.31 -12.16 -18.99
CA ALA A 349 -2.16 -12.86 -19.57
C ALA A 349 -2.51 -13.47 -20.94
N LEU A 350 -3.68 -14.13 -21.04
CA LEU A 350 -4.16 -14.72 -22.30
C LEU A 350 -4.41 -13.66 -23.38
N ALA A 351 -5.06 -12.54 -23.03
CA ALA A 351 -5.37 -11.47 -23.96
C ALA A 351 -4.12 -10.73 -24.47
N MET A 352 -3.12 -10.51 -23.60
CA MET A 352 -1.92 -9.76 -23.95
C MET A 352 -0.91 -10.58 -24.75
N ASN A 353 -0.61 -11.80 -24.30
CA ASN A 353 0.41 -12.64 -24.92
C ASN A 353 0.25 -14.10 -24.51
N ARG A 354 -0.11 -14.96 -25.47
CA ARG A 354 -0.26 -16.40 -25.26
C ARG A 354 0.96 -17.06 -24.61
N LYS A 355 2.19 -16.62 -24.91
CA LYS A 355 3.41 -17.17 -24.28
C LYS A 355 3.52 -16.82 -22.79
N ILE A 356 3.04 -15.64 -22.37
CA ILE A 356 2.96 -15.26 -20.95
C ILE A 356 1.93 -16.16 -20.25
N TYR A 357 0.77 -16.38 -20.88
CA TYR A 357 -0.24 -17.30 -20.38
C TYR A 357 0.30 -18.72 -20.20
N GLU A 358 0.98 -19.28 -21.21
CA GLU A 358 1.56 -20.63 -21.14
C GLU A 358 2.56 -20.78 -19.97
N LYS A 359 3.41 -19.76 -19.74
CA LYS A 359 4.31 -19.72 -18.58
C LYS A 359 3.53 -19.65 -17.26
N TYR A 360 2.48 -18.85 -17.20
CA TYR A 360 1.66 -18.68 -16.00
C TYR A 360 0.87 -19.95 -15.66
N GLU A 361 0.26 -20.58 -16.67
CA GLU A 361 -0.47 -21.83 -16.54
C GLU A 361 0.44 -22.96 -16.03
N ALA A 362 1.68 -23.03 -16.52
CA ALA A 362 2.66 -23.99 -16.03
C ALA A 362 2.93 -23.83 -14.52
N VAL A 363 3.04 -22.59 -14.03
CA VAL A 363 3.17 -22.29 -12.60
C VAL A 363 1.91 -22.70 -11.83
N ILE A 364 0.71 -22.38 -12.32
CA ILE A 364 -0.55 -22.82 -11.67
C ILE A 364 -0.60 -24.34 -11.55
N ARG A 365 -0.27 -25.06 -12.62
CA ARG A 365 -0.24 -26.53 -12.62
C ARG A 365 0.79 -27.09 -11.64
N GLN A 366 1.92 -26.41 -11.43
CA GLN A 366 2.90 -26.80 -10.41
C GLN A 366 2.33 -26.63 -9.00
N PHE A 367 1.78 -25.45 -8.66
CA PHE A 367 1.19 -25.18 -7.35
C PHE A 367 0.08 -26.16 -6.99
N LYS A 368 -0.80 -26.48 -7.95
CA LYS A 368 -1.91 -27.44 -7.75
C LYS A 368 -1.46 -28.88 -7.46
N LYS A 369 -0.19 -29.23 -7.68
CA LYS A 369 0.37 -30.57 -7.39
C LYS A 369 0.99 -30.66 -5.99
N ILE A 370 1.24 -29.54 -5.33
CA ILE A 370 1.94 -29.51 -4.04
C ILE A 370 0.90 -29.72 -2.92
N GLU A 371 1.09 -30.78 -2.12
CA GLU A 371 0.09 -31.23 -1.12
C GLU A 371 -0.27 -30.18 -0.06
N ASN A 372 0.66 -29.29 0.30
CA ASN A 372 0.48 -28.23 1.28
C ASN A 372 0.24 -26.85 0.65
N VAL A 373 -0.24 -26.83 -0.60
CA VAL A 373 -0.62 -25.60 -1.31
C VAL A 373 -2.10 -25.66 -1.68
N ILE A 374 -2.81 -24.59 -1.38
CA ILE A 374 -4.20 -24.36 -1.75
C ILE A 374 -4.20 -23.26 -2.83
N TYR A 375 -4.66 -23.60 -4.03
CA TYR A 375 -4.95 -22.60 -5.05
C TYR A 375 -6.36 -22.06 -4.84
N ASP A 376 -6.48 -20.79 -4.47
CA ASP A 376 -7.75 -20.13 -4.20
C ASP A 376 -8.23 -19.35 -5.43
N ASP A 377 -9.12 -19.97 -6.20
CA ASP A 377 -9.87 -19.38 -7.31
C ASP A 377 -11.32 -19.01 -6.94
N THR A 378 -11.63 -19.01 -5.64
CA THR A 378 -12.98 -18.69 -5.18
C THR A 378 -13.27 -17.18 -5.29
N PRO A 379 -14.52 -16.78 -5.58
CA PRO A 379 -14.90 -15.37 -5.58
C PRO A 379 -14.71 -14.67 -4.22
N ASP A 380 -14.79 -15.43 -3.13
CA ASP A 380 -14.73 -14.93 -1.76
C ASP A 380 -13.30 -14.93 -1.19
N MET A 381 -12.77 -13.74 -0.89
CA MET A 381 -11.44 -13.59 -0.29
C MET A 381 -11.41 -13.81 1.22
N HIS A 382 -12.57 -13.77 1.89
CA HIS A 382 -12.65 -13.74 3.35
C HIS A 382 -12.11 -15.02 3.97
N CYS A 383 -12.35 -16.18 3.34
CA CYS A 383 -11.84 -17.47 3.80
C CYS A 383 -10.31 -17.49 3.88
N ALA A 384 -9.63 -17.05 2.81
CA ALA A 384 -8.17 -16.98 2.76
C ALA A 384 -7.59 -16.01 3.82
N ILE A 385 -8.20 -14.84 4.01
CA ILE A 385 -7.78 -13.85 5.02
C ILE A 385 -7.99 -14.40 6.45
N ALA A 386 -9.13 -15.02 6.71
CA ALA A 386 -9.48 -15.51 8.04
C ALA A 386 -8.55 -16.65 8.49
N LEU A 387 -8.21 -17.55 7.57
CA LEU A 387 -7.43 -18.77 7.83
C LEU A 387 -5.91 -18.57 7.84
N SER A 388 -5.40 -17.57 7.14
CA SER A 388 -3.95 -17.32 7.08
C SER A 388 -3.42 -16.72 8.37
N ASP A 389 -2.23 -17.11 8.80
CA ASP A 389 -1.49 -16.51 9.93
C ASP A 389 -0.62 -15.34 9.48
N ALA A 390 -0.22 -15.29 8.21
CA ALA A 390 0.58 -14.22 7.64
C ALA A 390 0.25 -13.97 6.17
N TYR A 391 0.43 -12.73 5.74
CA TYR A 391 0.34 -12.32 4.33
C TYR A 391 1.74 -12.24 3.73
N PHE A 392 1.85 -12.66 2.48
CA PHE A 392 3.04 -12.54 1.66
C PHE A 392 2.61 -12.12 0.24
N GLY A 393 3.15 -11.06 -0.34
CA GLY A 393 2.80 -10.73 -1.72
C GLY A 393 2.81 -9.26 -2.06
N ASP A 394 2.18 -8.95 -3.18
CA ASP A 394 2.12 -7.60 -3.73
C ASP A 394 1.26 -6.64 -2.88
N GLY A 395 1.43 -5.34 -3.10
CA GLY A 395 0.49 -4.34 -2.62
C GLY A 395 -0.86 -4.44 -3.32
N GLY A 396 -1.86 -3.70 -2.83
CA GLY A 396 -3.17 -3.60 -3.48
C GLY A 396 -4.34 -3.69 -2.49
N SER A 397 -5.55 -3.84 -3.04
CA SER A 397 -6.80 -3.85 -2.26
C SER A 397 -6.86 -4.99 -1.25
N LEU A 398 -6.38 -6.18 -1.61
CA LEU A 398 -6.36 -7.32 -0.69
C LEU A 398 -5.43 -7.08 0.49
N LEU A 399 -4.24 -6.51 0.26
CA LEU A 399 -3.33 -6.15 1.34
C LEU A 399 -3.99 -5.12 2.29
N THR A 400 -4.62 -4.08 1.75
CA THR A 400 -5.30 -3.06 2.56
C THR A 400 -6.33 -3.68 3.51
N LEU A 401 -7.10 -4.66 3.01
CA LEU A 401 -8.04 -5.43 3.81
C LEU A 401 -7.35 -6.35 4.82
N TYR A 402 -6.29 -7.04 4.40
CA TYR A 402 -5.54 -7.95 5.27
C TYR A 402 -4.92 -7.23 6.48
N LYS A 403 -4.42 -6.00 6.31
CA LYS A 403 -3.81 -5.23 7.41
C LYS A 403 -4.76 -5.01 8.60
N VAL A 404 -6.08 -5.02 8.37
CA VAL A 404 -7.12 -4.93 9.43
C VAL A 404 -7.01 -6.08 10.44
N THR A 405 -6.50 -7.23 10.03
CA THR A 405 -6.31 -8.39 10.91
C THR A 405 -5.23 -8.17 11.98
N GLY A 406 -4.29 -7.23 11.74
CA GLY A 406 -3.08 -7.06 12.55
C GLY A 406 -2.00 -8.13 12.32
N LYS A 407 -2.30 -9.19 11.56
CA LYS A 407 -1.38 -10.32 11.34
C LYS A 407 -0.12 -9.87 10.57
N PRO A 408 1.00 -10.60 10.71
CA PRO A 408 2.25 -10.31 9.99
C PRO A 408 2.05 -10.18 8.47
N VAL A 409 2.75 -9.20 7.88
CA VAL A 409 2.70 -8.89 6.46
C VAL A 409 4.13 -8.84 5.92
N TYR A 410 4.37 -9.57 4.83
CA TYR A 410 5.55 -9.46 4.00
C TYR A 410 5.19 -8.91 2.62
N LEU A 411 5.58 -7.67 2.34
CA LEU A 411 5.31 -6.95 1.11
C LEU A 411 6.44 -7.17 0.09
N LEU A 412 6.07 -7.58 -1.12
CA LEU A 412 6.96 -7.65 -2.28
C LEU A 412 7.10 -6.24 -2.91
N ASP A 413 8.09 -5.47 -2.47
CA ASP A 413 8.38 -4.12 -2.95
C ASP A 413 9.61 -4.03 -3.86
N SER A 414 10.29 -5.15 -4.09
CA SER A 414 11.42 -5.28 -5.00
C SER A 414 11.29 -6.55 -5.85
N ASP A 415 11.90 -6.56 -7.02
CA ASP A 415 12.04 -7.76 -7.86
C ASP A 415 13.28 -8.59 -7.47
N VAL A 416 13.90 -8.28 -6.33
CA VAL A 416 15.07 -9.01 -5.81
C VAL A 416 14.60 -10.34 -5.21
N ASP A 417 15.25 -11.41 -5.62
CA ASP A 417 14.95 -12.76 -5.17
C ASP A 417 15.56 -13.05 -3.78
N ASN A 418 14.86 -12.60 -2.74
CA ASN A 418 15.31 -12.67 -1.35
C ASN A 418 14.68 -13.83 -0.56
N LEU A 419 14.26 -14.92 -1.21
CA LEU A 419 13.56 -16.00 -0.52
C LEU A 419 14.41 -16.66 0.59
N LYS A 420 15.70 -16.88 0.33
CA LYS A 420 16.63 -17.59 1.24
C LYS A 420 17.67 -16.68 1.92
N VAL A 421 17.60 -15.36 1.72
CA VAL A 421 18.56 -14.40 2.29
C VAL A 421 18.27 -14.20 3.79
N THR A 422 19.26 -14.35 4.64
CA THR A 422 19.11 -14.05 6.07
C THR A 422 19.07 -12.53 6.30
N PRO A 423 18.43 -12.02 7.36
CA PRO A 423 18.49 -10.59 7.65
C PRO A 423 19.93 -10.11 7.86
N ALA A 424 20.79 -10.96 8.44
CA ALA A 424 22.21 -10.67 8.57
C ALA A 424 22.90 -10.41 7.22
N GLU A 425 22.57 -11.19 6.19
CA GLU A 425 23.07 -10.99 4.83
C GLU A 425 22.44 -9.76 4.15
N GLN A 426 21.14 -9.54 4.34
CA GLN A 426 20.43 -8.39 3.75
C GLN A 426 20.89 -7.04 4.34
N PHE A 427 21.31 -7.04 5.60
CA PHE A 427 21.85 -5.86 6.30
C PHE A 427 23.37 -5.80 6.31
N SER A 428 24.03 -6.50 5.39
CA SER A 428 25.49 -6.46 5.26
C SER A 428 26.00 -5.04 5.06
N CYS A 429 27.16 -4.76 5.66
CA CYS A 429 27.80 -3.46 5.62
C CYS A 429 28.36 -3.16 4.22
N ALA A 430 27.90 -2.08 3.61
CA ALA A 430 28.47 -1.48 2.41
C ALA A 430 29.42 -0.32 2.75
N ASN A 431 30.23 0.09 1.76
CA ASN A 431 30.95 1.37 1.79
C ASN A 431 31.89 1.54 3.01
N LEU A 432 32.59 0.46 3.36
CA LEU A 432 33.59 0.45 4.43
C LEU A 432 34.90 1.06 3.91
N THR A 433 35.28 2.22 4.44
CA THR A 433 36.37 3.03 3.86
C THR A 433 37.55 3.30 4.80
N GLU A 434 37.40 3.06 6.12
CA GLU A 434 38.51 3.19 7.08
C GLU A 434 38.54 2.03 8.08
N LEU A 435 39.75 1.59 8.41
CA LEU A 435 40.02 0.45 9.28
C LEU A 435 40.85 0.91 10.48
N GLU A 436 40.24 0.97 11.67
CA GLU A 436 40.96 1.08 12.94
C GLU A 436 41.47 -0.31 13.34
N GLN A 437 42.57 -0.39 14.10
CA GLN A 437 43.31 -1.61 14.44
C GLN A 437 42.49 -2.92 14.41
N GLU A 438 41.43 -3.06 15.21
CA GLU A 438 40.59 -4.27 15.20
C GLU A 438 39.15 -4.03 14.69
N VAL A 439 38.72 -2.77 14.57
CA VAL A 439 37.32 -2.40 14.31
C VAL A 439 37.18 -1.49 13.09
N CYS A 440 36.14 -1.73 12.31
CA CYS A 440 35.82 -1.00 11.08
C CYS A 440 34.42 -0.43 11.18
N TYR A 441 34.12 0.65 10.45
CA TYR A 441 32.77 1.16 10.35
C TYR A 441 32.31 1.22 8.89
N GLY A 442 31.03 1.03 8.66
CA GLY A 442 30.45 1.22 7.34
C GLY A 442 28.93 1.34 7.38
N SER A 443 28.34 1.63 6.22
CA SER A 443 26.92 1.96 6.09
C SER A 443 26.11 0.82 5.49
N GLY A 444 24.85 0.65 5.87
CA GLY A 444 23.95 -0.26 5.16
C GLY A 444 23.63 0.23 3.75
N ARG A 445 23.63 -0.67 2.77
CA ARG A 445 23.23 -0.35 1.38
C ARG A 445 21.73 -0.12 1.25
N ALA A 446 20.92 -1.08 1.72
CA ALA A 446 19.47 -1.07 1.57
C ALA A 446 18.75 -0.16 2.58
N CYS A 447 19.42 0.18 3.68
CA CYS A 447 18.88 1.07 4.69
C CYS A 447 19.97 1.91 5.37
N ASN A 448 19.65 3.17 5.68
CA ASN A 448 20.56 4.14 6.29
C ASN A 448 20.89 3.75 7.73
N THR A 449 21.94 2.95 7.86
CA THR A 449 22.37 2.32 9.11
C THR A 449 23.88 2.38 9.20
N LEU A 450 24.39 2.43 10.42
CA LEU A 450 25.82 2.39 10.72
C LEU A 450 26.13 1.08 11.45
N PHE A 451 27.17 0.39 10.99
CA PHE A 451 27.68 -0.86 11.57
C PHE A 451 29.12 -0.69 12.03
N ALA A 452 29.50 -1.44 13.06
CA ALA A 452 30.87 -1.72 13.44
C ALA A 452 31.21 -3.17 13.06
N ILE A 453 32.40 -3.43 12.54
CA ILE A 453 32.88 -4.76 12.20
C ILE A 453 34.15 -5.04 13.00
N ASN A 454 34.14 -6.07 13.83
CA ASN A 454 35.34 -6.52 14.52
C ASN A 454 36.01 -7.64 13.72
N ARG A 455 37.22 -7.37 13.22
CA ARG A 455 37.98 -8.28 12.34
C ARG A 455 38.59 -9.47 13.07
N LYS A 456 38.75 -9.38 14.38
CA LYS A 456 39.33 -10.44 15.22
C LYS A 456 38.27 -11.43 15.68
N THR A 457 37.14 -10.92 16.19
CA THR A 457 36.01 -11.76 16.60
C THR A 457 35.14 -12.19 15.42
N LYS A 458 35.32 -11.58 14.24
CA LYS A 458 34.52 -11.81 13.02
C LYS A 458 33.04 -11.49 13.25
N THR A 459 32.76 -10.38 13.93
CA THR A 459 31.38 -9.96 14.27
C THR A 459 31.02 -8.60 13.68
N VAL A 460 29.80 -8.46 13.19
CA VAL A 460 29.20 -7.20 12.75
C VAL A 460 28.21 -6.75 13.80
N GLN A 461 28.42 -5.58 14.38
CA GLN A 461 27.54 -4.98 15.37
C GLN A 461 26.80 -3.80 14.74
N TYR A 462 25.47 -3.83 14.82
CA TYR A 462 24.66 -2.66 14.50
C TYR A 462 24.88 -1.55 15.54
N ILE A 463 25.09 -0.31 15.06
CA ILE A 463 25.23 0.86 15.94
C ILE A 463 23.93 1.64 16.02
N ARG A 464 23.43 2.15 14.88
CA ARG A 464 22.23 3.00 14.81
C ARG A 464 21.76 3.20 13.37
N SER A 465 20.50 3.62 13.21
CA SER A 465 19.90 4.11 11.96
C SER A 465 20.01 5.64 11.88
N ILE A 466 20.24 6.18 10.69
CA ILE A 466 20.37 7.63 10.46
C ILE A 466 19.01 8.15 9.97
N LEU A 467 18.19 8.65 10.90
CA LEU A 467 16.74 8.85 10.69
C LEU A 467 16.32 10.19 10.05
N GLU A 468 17.18 11.22 10.03
CA GLU A 468 16.89 12.48 9.30
C GLU A 468 16.98 12.32 7.77
N GLU A 469 17.51 11.20 7.29
CA GLU A 469 17.54 10.85 5.88
C GLU A 469 16.37 9.94 5.52
N ASN A 470 16.02 9.86 4.22
CA ASN A 470 15.11 8.80 3.76
C ASN A 470 15.76 7.45 4.07
N ARG A 471 15.25 6.74 5.09
CA ARG A 471 15.82 5.50 5.59
C ARG A 471 16.07 4.46 4.49
N MET A 472 15.14 4.39 3.54
CA MET A 472 15.13 3.43 2.44
C MET A 472 15.92 3.92 1.23
N GLN A 473 16.61 5.06 1.36
CA GLN A 473 17.49 5.57 0.33
C GLN A 473 18.66 4.62 0.18
N GLU A 474 18.67 3.87 -0.92
CA GLU A 474 19.77 2.98 -1.22
C GLU A 474 21.07 3.79 -1.35
N ASN A 475 22.15 3.30 -0.73
CA ASN A 475 23.46 3.95 -0.72
C ASN A 475 23.42 5.43 -0.28
N ALA A 476 22.69 5.80 0.77
CA ALA A 476 22.67 7.19 1.22
C ALA A 476 24.04 7.70 1.66
N TYR A 477 24.88 6.85 2.26
CA TYR A 477 26.23 7.19 2.69
C TYR A 477 27.27 6.32 1.98
N GLY A 478 28.28 6.96 1.38
CA GLY A 478 29.29 6.30 0.53
C GLY A 478 30.68 6.20 1.15
N TYR A 479 30.96 6.99 2.20
CA TYR A 479 32.22 6.93 2.92
C TYR A 479 31.99 7.06 4.42
N VAL A 480 32.78 6.33 5.20
CA VAL A 480 32.82 6.38 6.65
C VAL A 480 34.25 6.61 7.13
N VAL A 481 34.45 7.67 7.90
CA VAL A 481 35.75 8.09 8.45
C VAL A 481 35.61 8.16 9.96
N SER A 482 36.59 7.66 10.71
CA SER A 482 36.52 7.60 12.17
C SER A 482 37.71 8.25 12.86
N THR A 483 37.42 8.88 14.00
CA THR A 483 38.38 9.43 14.97
C THR A 483 38.23 8.69 16.29
N GLU A 484 39.06 8.99 17.29
CA GLU A 484 38.92 8.37 18.62
C GLU A 484 37.52 8.55 19.22
N GLU A 485 36.90 9.71 19.00
CA GLU A 485 35.62 10.07 19.61
C GLU A 485 34.41 9.97 18.66
N LYS A 486 34.61 10.09 17.34
CA LYS A 486 33.50 10.32 16.38
C LYS A 486 33.60 9.46 15.13
N ILE A 487 32.47 9.27 14.47
CA ILE A 487 32.35 8.61 13.16
C ILE A 487 31.62 9.57 12.22
N PHE A 488 32.25 9.91 11.11
CA PHE A 488 31.72 10.78 10.07
C PHE A 488 31.23 9.93 8.90
N MET A 489 29.94 10.02 8.58
CA MET A 489 29.34 9.37 7.42
C MET A 489 29.12 10.42 6.33
N LEU A 490 29.85 10.30 5.22
CA LEU A 490 29.78 11.25 4.13
C LEU A 490 28.68 10.88 3.14
N PRO A 491 27.89 11.88 2.70
CA PRO A 491 26.72 11.63 1.92
C PRO A 491 27.10 11.21 0.51
N ASN A 492 26.42 10.17 0.04
CA ASN A 492 26.36 9.78 -1.35
C ASN A 492 25.03 10.29 -1.91
N PHE A 493 23.89 9.73 -1.49
CA PHE A 493 22.56 10.31 -1.73
C PHE A 493 21.94 11.02 -0.52
N ALA A 494 22.50 10.87 0.68
CA ALA A 494 22.02 11.57 1.89
C ALA A 494 22.09 13.10 1.75
N ARG A 495 21.17 13.82 2.38
CA ARG A 495 21.13 15.29 2.42
C ARG A 495 22.28 15.86 3.23
N HIS A 496 22.66 15.25 4.35
CA HIS A 496 23.63 15.78 5.32
C HIS A 496 24.82 14.84 5.54
N ILE A 497 25.93 15.40 6.03
CA ILE A 497 26.99 14.61 6.67
C ILE A 497 26.50 14.25 8.07
N ALA A 498 26.45 12.96 8.40
CA ALA A 498 26.09 12.51 9.74
C ALA A 498 27.34 12.30 10.58
N VAL A 499 27.33 12.81 11.81
CA VAL A 499 28.40 12.65 12.79
C VAL A 499 27.84 11.89 13.97
N VAL A 500 28.46 10.74 14.29
CA VAL A 500 28.03 9.86 15.37
C VAL A 500 29.10 9.86 16.46
N ASP A 501 28.71 10.22 17.67
CA ASP A 501 29.58 10.13 18.86
C ASP A 501 29.75 8.66 19.27
N LYS A 502 30.99 8.18 19.38
CA LYS A 502 31.28 6.77 19.65
C LYS A 502 30.86 6.33 21.05
N LYS A 503 30.77 7.24 22.03
CA LYS A 503 30.46 6.92 23.42
C LYS A 503 28.95 6.92 23.68
N THR A 504 28.26 7.97 23.27
CA THR A 504 26.83 8.18 23.47
C THR A 504 25.98 7.56 22.36
N LYS A 505 26.57 7.32 21.19
CA LYS A 505 25.90 6.89 19.95
C LYS A 505 24.93 7.94 19.38
N GLU A 506 24.89 9.14 19.95
CA GLU A 506 24.07 10.23 19.44
C GLU A 506 24.58 10.71 18.08
N VAL A 507 23.64 11.16 17.26
CA VAL A 507 23.90 11.65 15.91
C VAL A 507 23.54 13.12 15.82
N HIS A 508 24.41 13.90 15.22
CA HIS A 508 24.09 15.24 14.74
C HIS A 508 24.54 15.39 13.29
N TYR A 509 24.04 16.43 12.64
CA TYR A 509 24.13 16.60 11.19
C TYR A 509 24.87 17.89 10.87
N LEU A 510 25.84 17.80 9.96
CA LEU A 510 26.53 18.97 9.41
C LEU A 510 25.88 19.36 8.08
N LEU A 511 25.95 20.66 7.77
CA LEU A 511 25.47 21.16 6.50
C LEU A 511 26.20 20.50 5.34
N ASN A 512 25.45 20.17 4.30
CA ASN A 512 25.98 19.80 3.01
C ASN A 512 25.91 21.00 2.07
N TYR A 513 26.90 21.14 1.20
CA TYR A 513 27.07 22.30 0.32
C TYR A 513 26.93 21.96 -1.18
N TYR A 514 26.47 20.75 -1.50
CA TYR A 514 26.23 20.32 -2.88
C TYR A 514 24.85 20.78 -3.38
N LYS A 515 24.77 21.23 -4.64
CA LYS A 515 23.65 22.05 -5.16
C LYS A 515 22.30 21.33 -5.28
N LYS A 516 22.25 20.00 -5.41
CA LYS A 516 20.98 19.23 -5.51
C LYS A 516 20.90 18.12 -4.47
N GLU A 517 19.73 17.99 -3.85
CA GLU A 517 19.48 17.01 -2.80
C GLU A 517 19.52 15.56 -3.32
N ASP A 518 18.99 15.29 -4.51
CA ASP A 518 18.84 13.92 -5.01
C ASP A 518 20.06 13.39 -5.78
N ASP A 519 21.08 14.24 -6.01
CA ASP A 519 22.28 13.85 -6.73
C ASP A 519 23.25 13.07 -5.83
N LEU A 520 24.08 12.25 -6.48
CA LEU A 520 25.26 11.66 -5.86
C LEU A 520 26.28 12.77 -5.53
N LYS A 521 26.90 12.72 -4.35
CA LYS A 521 27.57 13.90 -3.78
C LYS A 521 29.09 13.81 -3.85
N CYS A 522 29.68 12.95 -3.04
CA CYS A 522 31.13 12.81 -2.97
C CYS A 522 31.65 11.60 -3.77
N VAL A 523 32.81 11.77 -4.40
CA VAL A 523 33.50 10.70 -5.16
C VAL A 523 34.75 10.19 -4.43
N SER A 524 35.33 10.97 -3.52
CA SER A 524 36.42 10.52 -2.66
C SER A 524 36.54 11.36 -1.40
N ALA A 525 37.15 10.78 -0.36
CA ALA A 525 37.47 11.45 0.90
C ALA A 525 38.87 11.05 1.34
N ILE A 526 39.76 12.03 1.49
CA ILE A 526 41.20 11.83 1.72
C ILE A 526 41.56 12.45 3.06
N ARG A 527 42.05 11.62 3.99
CA ARG A 527 42.47 12.06 5.33
C ARG A 527 43.88 12.67 5.27
N GLN A 528 44.02 13.87 5.85
CA GLN A 528 45.30 14.54 6.09
C GLN A 528 45.35 14.98 7.54
N GLU A 529 46.05 14.22 8.39
CA GLU A 529 46.10 14.46 9.83
C GLU A 529 44.68 14.59 10.44
N ASN A 530 44.32 15.80 10.88
CA ASN A 530 43.04 16.15 11.48
C ASN A 530 42.04 16.80 10.49
N LYS A 531 42.30 16.71 9.19
CA LYS A 531 41.42 17.22 8.12
C LYS A 531 41.00 16.11 7.18
N LEU A 532 39.79 16.25 6.66
CA LEU A 532 39.24 15.39 5.63
C LEU A 532 38.92 16.22 4.39
N VAL A 533 39.59 15.92 3.28
CA VAL A 533 39.37 16.58 1.99
C VAL A 533 38.39 15.73 1.18
N ILE A 534 37.21 16.28 0.91
CA ILE A 534 36.09 15.60 0.25
C ILE A 534 35.93 16.18 -1.15
N THR A 535 36.05 15.33 -2.18
CA THR A 535 35.94 15.76 -3.58
C THR A 535 34.55 15.48 -4.13
N PRO A 536 33.95 16.43 -4.87
CA PRO A 536 32.64 16.24 -5.46
C PRO A 536 32.71 15.29 -6.66
N LEU A 537 31.56 14.71 -7.04
CA LEU A 537 31.44 13.95 -8.28
C LEU A 537 31.09 14.83 -9.50
N PHE A 538 30.23 15.82 -9.30
CA PHE A 538 29.63 16.60 -10.37
C PHE A 538 30.34 17.94 -10.59
N SER A 539 30.35 18.41 -11.83
CA SER A 539 30.84 19.75 -12.17
C SER A 539 30.07 20.85 -11.41
N GLY A 540 30.78 21.92 -11.04
CA GLY A 540 30.22 23.08 -10.34
C GLY A 540 29.97 22.90 -8.84
N ASP A 541 30.32 21.75 -8.27
CA ASP A 541 30.37 21.54 -6.82
C ASP A 541 31.77 21.85 -6.26
N PRO A 542 31.87 22.33 -5.00
CA PRO A 542 33.16 22.64 -4.38
C PRO A 542 33.85 21.39 -3.80
N VAL A 543 35.17 21.46 -3.65
CA VAL A 543 35.91 20.62 -2.70
C VAL A 543 35.60 21.09 -1.29
N LEU A 544 35.31 20.16 -0.39
CA LEU A 544 35.07 20.44 1.01
C LEU A 544 36.29 20.01 1.84
N VAL A 545 36.69 20.83 2.80
CA VAL A 545 37.72 20.50 3.78
C VAL A 545 37.07 20.55 5.15
N LEU A 546 36.83 19.38 5.73
CA LEU A 546 36.24 19.19 7.05
C LEU A 546 37.36 19.08 8.09
N ASN A 547 37.31 19.90 9.13
CA ASN A 547 38.13 19.71 10.33
C ASN A 547 37.47 18.64 11.22
N LEU A 548 38.19 17.56 11.53
CA LEU A 548 37.63 16.42 12.27
C LEU A 548 37.47 16.67 13.78
N GLU A 549 38.14 17.69 14.34
CA GLU A 549 37.98 18.13 15.74
C GLU A 549 36.87 19.18 15.88
N THR A 550 36.95 20.27 15.09
CA THR A 550 36.05 21.42 15.21
C THR A 550 34.76 21.29 14.41
N GLU A 551 34.70 20.32 13.49
CA GLU A 551 33.60 20.09 12.54
C GLU A 551 33.34 21.26 11.58
N GLU A 552 34.27 22.21 11.51
CA GLU A 552 34.22 23.33 10.57
C GLU A 552 34.46 22.82 9.13
N ILE A 553 33.57 23.20 8.21
CA ILE A 553 33.69 22.87 6.78
C ILE A 553 34.10 24.12 6.00
N LYS A 554 35.25 24.04 5.33
CA LYS A 554 35.70 25.05 4.37
C LYS A 554 35.44 24.59 2.94
N LYS A 555 35.11 25.54 2.06
CA LYS A 555 34.79 25.29 0.66
C LYS A 555 35.87 25.86 -0.23
N ARG A 556 36.33 25.06 -1.19
CA ARG A 556 37.16 25.51 -2.31
C ARG A 556 36.38 25.30 -3.60
N ALA A 557 35.99 26.40 -4.24
CA ALA A 557 35.32 26.33 -5.52
C ALA A 557 36.24 25.69 -6.58
N LEU A 558 35.63 24.90 -7.46
CA LEU A 558 36.28 24.37 -8.66
C LEU A 558 35.85 25.21 -9.87
N PRO A 559 36.64 25.22 -10.97
CA PRO A 559 36.21 25.84 -12.21
C PRO A 559 34.84 25.29 -12.66
N GLU A 560 33.89 26.18 -12.93
CA GLU A 560 32.61 25.81 -13.54
C GLU A 560 32.82 25.57 -15.04
N ASP A 561 32.13 24.57 -15.58
CA ASP A 561 32.15 24.31 -17.01
C ASP A 561 31.15 25.23 -17.73
N ASN A 562 31.45 25.60 -18.99
CA ASN A 562 30.61 26.51 -19.76
C ASN A 562 29.27 25.88 -20.19
N ASP A 563 29.14 24.57 -20.07
CA ASP A 563 27.93 23.83 -20.42
C ASP A 563 27.05 23.68 -19.18
N ASN A 564 25.81 24.20 -19.23
CA ASN A 564 24.85 24.19 -18.12
C ASN A 564 24.37 22.76 -17.71
N GLN A 565 25.07 21.70 -18.13
CA GLN A 565 24.78 20.31 -17.79
C GLN A 565 25.74 19.78 -16.71
N ARG A 566 25.17 19.49 -15.53
CA ARG A 566 25.87 18.85 -14.40
C ARG A 566 26.12 17.37 -14.72
N SER A 567 27.31 17.04 -15.20
CA SER A 567 27.71 15.68 -15.60
C SER A 567 28.65 15.03 -14.58
N PHE A 568 28.75 13.69 -14.59
CA PHE A 568 29.71 12.92 -13.79
C PHE A 568 31.13 13.31 -14.19
N TYR A 569 31.73 14.26 -13.50
CA TYR A 569 32.87 15.01 -14.02
C TYR A 569 34.18 14.62 -13.35
N TYR A 570 34.19 14.40 -12.04
CA TYR A 570 35.41 14.15 -11.29
C TYR A 570 35.57 12.67 -10.91
N GLY A 571 36.80 12.17 -10.93
CA GLY A 571 37.19 10.85 -10.47
C GLY A 571 37.83 10.85 -9.07
N GLN A 572 38.23 9.68 -8.60
CA GLN A 572 38.88 9.51 -7.29
C GLN A 572 40.24 10.19 -7.25
N SER A 573 40.42 11.04 -6.25
CA SER A 573 41.54 11.97 -6.15
C SER A 573 42.65 11.45 -5.23
N CYS A 574 43.84 12.04 -5.30
CA CYS A 574 44.92 11.79 -4.35
C CYS A 574 45.58 13.10 -3.90
N ILE A 575 46.27 13.07 -2.77
CA ILE A 575 47.05 14.21 -2.27
C ILE A 575 48.52 13.82 -2.13
N ASN A 576 49.40 14.72 -2.57
CA ASN A 576 50.84 14.63 -2.34
C ASN A 576 51.44 16.02 -2.09
N ASN A 577 52.25 16.19 -1.05
CA ASN A 577 52.90 17.47 -0.68
C ASN A 577 51.93 18.68 -0.68
N GLU A 578 50.80 18.55 0.02
CA GLU A 578 49.71 19.55 0.08
C GLU A 578 49.02 19.89 -1.26
N LYS A 579 49.33 19.18 -2.34
CA LYS A 579 48.67 19.33 -3.65
C LYS A 579 47.61 18.26 -3.84
N LEU A 580 46.38 18.66 -4.16
CA LEU A 580 45.28 17.76 -4.48
C LEU A 580 45.22 17.54 -6.00
N TYR A 581 45.24 16.29 -6.42
CA TYR A 581 45.12 15.89 -7.81
C TYR A 581 43.74 15.28 -8.05
N ILE A 582 42.93 15.92 -8.89
CA ILE A 582 41.59 15.45 -9.25
C ILE A 582 41.57 15.02 -10.72
N PRO A 583 41.42 13.73 -11.03
CA PRO A 583 41.23 13.28 -12.40
C PRO A 583 39.84 13.68 -12.91
N ILE A 584 39.73 14.03 -14.19
CA ILE A 584 38.43 14.27 -14.84
C ILE A 584 37.97 12.98 -15.50
N ARG A 585 36.75 12.54 -15.20
CA ARG A 585 36.19 11.26 -15.64
C ARG A 585 35.75 11.25 -17.10
N THR A 586 35.45 12.42 -17.64
CA THR A 586 34.95 12.61 -19.02
C THR A 586 35.98 13.18 -19.98
N GLU A 587 37.13 13.66 -19.47
CA GLU A 587 38.16 14.33 -20.27
C GLU A 587 39.56 13.88 -19.88
N ASN A 588 40.50 13.97 -20.82
CA ASN A 588 41.91 13.62 -20.63
C ASN A 588 42.69 14.68 -19.82
N ARG A 589 42.13 15.15 -18.71
CA ARG A 589 42.73 16.18 -17.85
C ARG A 589 42.81 15.76 -16.39
N ILE A 590 43.76 16.36 -15.69
CA ILE A 590 43.91 16.29 -14.23
C ILE A 590 44.00 17.71 -13.70
N LEU A 591 43.19 18.02 -12.68
CA LEU A 591 43.30 19.26 -11.94
C LEU A 591 44.34 19.09 -10.83
N GLU A 592 45.36 19.95 -10.81
CA GLU A 592 46.26 20.15 -9.67
C GLU A 592 45.75 21.37 -8.88
N ILE A 593 45.40 21.15 -7.61
CA ILE A 593 44.87 22.18 -6.73
C ILE A 593 45.88 22.44 -5.62
N THR A 594 46.33 23.68 -5.54
CA THR A 594 47.16 24.20 -4.45
C THR A 594 46.33 25.12 -3.56
N ARG A 595 46.94 25.69 -2.51
CA ARG A 595 46.29 26.70 -1.68
C ARG A 595 45.85 27.93 -2.49
N GLU A 596 46.60 28.29 -3.52
CA GLU A 596 46.44 29.54 -4.26
C GLU A 596 45.74 29.30 -5.61
N GLU A 597 46.10 28.24 -6.31
CA GLU A 597 45.76 28.04 -7.72
C GLU A 597 45.02 26.73 -7.99
N VAL A 598 44.30 26.69 -9.11
CA VAL A 598 43.77 25.48 -9.73
C VAL A 598 44.36 25.40 -11.14
N ILE A 599 45.20 24.41 -11.37
CA ILE A 599 45.93 24.22 -12.62
C ILE A 599 45.33 23.00 -13.33
N SER A 600 45.01 23.14 -14.62
CA SER A 600 44.47 22.04 -15.44
C SER A 600 45.56 21.47 -16.35
N HIS A 601 45.94 20.22 -16.13
CA HIS A 601 46.92 19.51 -16.93
C HIS A 601 46.21 18.60 -17.93
N LYS A 602 46.35 18.89 -19.24
CA LYS A 602 45.86 18.02 -20.31
C LYS A 602 46.93 16.99 -20.67
N LEU A 603 46.55 15.73 -20.73
CA LEU A 603 47.44 14.63 -21.16
C LEU A 603 47.31 14.41 -22.66
N GLU A 604 48.20 15.03 -23.42
CA GLU A 604 48.23 14.89 -24.89
C GLU A 604 48.40 13.42 -25.32
N LYS A 605 47.78 13.04 -26.44
CA LYS A 605 47.78 11.68 -27.02
C LYS A 605 47.05 10.61 -26.20
N ILE A 606 46.26 11.02 -25.20
CA ILE A 606 45.34 10.14 -24.49
C ILE A 606 43.92 10.58 -24.83
N ASP A 607 43.08 9.61 -25.18
CA ASP A 607 41.65 9.84 -25.40
C ASP A 607 40.85 9.30 -24.21
N GLY A 608 39.73 9.95 -23.90
CA GLY A 608 38.87 9.58 -22.77
C GLY A 608 39.32 10.18 -21.43
N GLY A 609 38.52 9.90 -20.38
CA GLY A 609 38.80 10.40 -19.04
C GLY A 609 39.38 9.36 -18.08
N PHE A 610 39.44 9.70 -16.80
CA PHE A 610 40.19 8.99 -15.78
C PHE A 610 39.32 8.66 -14.55
N MET A 611 39.43 7.44 -14.03
CA MET A 611 38.65 6.98 -12.87
C MET A 611 39.29 7.35 -11.54
N GLN A 612 40.61 7.25 -11.47
CA GLN A 612 41.37 7.44 -10.25
C GLN A 612 42.80 7.87 -10.55
N CYS A 613 43.41 8.63 -9.65
CA CYS A 613 44.86 8.77 -9.60
C CYS A 613 45.40 8.44 -8.20
N ILE A 614 46.66 7.98 -8.15
CA ILE A 614 47.42 7.73 -6.92
C ILE A 614 48.83 8.26 -7.11
N PHE A 615 49.38 8.87 -6.07
CA PHE A 615 50.78 9.25 -6.04
C PHE A 615 51.62 8.11 -5.44
N TRP A 616 52.55 7.56 -6.22
CA TRP A 616 53.42 6.46 -5.78
C TRP A 616 54.75 6.48 -6.53
N ASP A 617 55.84 6.26 -5.79
CA ASP A 617 57.22 6.23 -6.33
C ASP A 617 57.57 7.49 -7.15
N ASP A 618 57.30 8.65 -6.55
CA ASP A 618 57.53 9.97 -7.14
C ASP A 618 56.81 10.25 -8.47
N LYS A 619 55.80 9.45 -8.80
CA LYS A 619 55.01 9.57 -10.03
C LYS A 619 53.52 9.55 -9.73
N LEU A 620 52.76 10.20 -10.60
CA LEU A 620 51.30 10.17 -10.58
C LEU A 620 50.83 9.01 -11.47
N TRP A 621 50.29 7.98 -10.84
CA TRP A 621 49.67 6.85 -11.51
C TRP A 621 48.20 7.14 -11.74
N ILE A 622 47.71 6.89 -12.95
CA ILE A 622 46.37 7.27 -13.37
C ILE A 622 45.71 6.07 -14.01
N LEU A 623 44.53 5.72 -13.50
CA LEU A 623 43.67 4.67 -14.03
C LEU A 623 42.69 5.29 -15.04
N PRO A 624 42.79 4.97 -16.34
CA PRO A 624 41.82 5.40 -17.34
C PRO A 624 40.41 4.91 -17.03
N ALA A 625 39.41 5.69 -17.44
CA ALA A 625 38.02 5.27 -17.38
C ALA A 625 37.72 4.16 -18.38
N ASP A 626 38.30 4.26 -19.57
CA ASP A 626 38.22 3.23 -20.58
C ASP A 626 39.61 2.92 -21.15
N GLY A 627 39.80 1.69 -21.62
CA GLY A 627 41.03 1.20 -22.20
C GLY A 627 41.76 0.13 -21.39
N GLN A 628 42.71 -0.52 -22.07
CA GLN A 628 43.50 -1.62 -21.55
C GLN A 628 44.93 -1.20 -21.23
N TYR A 629 45.06 -0.10 -20.49
CA TYR A 629 46.36 0.44 -20.12
C TYR A 629 46.33 1.19 -18.79
N LEU A 630 47.51 1.37 -18.21
CA LEU A 630 47.75 2.23 -17.06
C LEU A 630 48.68 3.37 -17.46
N LEU A 631 48.47 4.55 -16.88
CA LEU A 631 49.31 5.71 -17.13
C LEU A 631 50.19 6.02 -15.92
N GLN A 632 51.43 6.38 -16.20
CA GLN A 632 52.39 6.86 -15.23
C GLN A 632 52.94 8.20 -15.69
N CYS A 633 52.68 9.25 -14.92
CA CYS A 633 53.03 10.63 -15.25
C CYS A 633 54.07 11.19 -14.27
N SER A 634 55.04 11.96 -14.77
CA SER A 634 55.97 12.71 -13.92
C SER A 634 55.25 13.83 -13.15
N LYS A 635 55.82 14.25 -12.01
CA LYS A 635 55.23 15.31 -11.16
C LYS A 635 55.01 16.65 -11.88
N ASP A 636 55.81 16.93 -12.91
CA ASP A 636 55.73 18.14 -13.74
C ASP A 636 54.86 17.97 -14.99
N PHE A 637 54.20 16.81 -15.15
CA PHE A 637 53.37 16.45 -16.28
C PHE A 637 54.07 16.46 -17.65
N ARG A 638 55.42 16.46 -17.68
CA ARG A 638 56.20 16.49 -18.93
C ARG A 638 56.49 15.11 -19.51
N GLN A 639 56.53 14.08 -18.67
CA GLN A 639 56.78 12.71 -19.08
C GLN A 639 55.57 11.85 -18.78
N LEU A 640 55.03 11.22 -19.82
CA LEU A 640 53.91 10.30 -19.74
C LEU A 640 54.34 8.94 -20.29
N ASN A 641 54.22 7.91 -19.47
CA ASN A 641 54.44 6.53 -19.85
C ASN A 641 53.10 5.77 -19.87
N LYS A 642 52.83 5.06 -20.96
CA LYS A 642 51.65 4.22 -21.14
C LYS A 642 52.05 2.75 -21.02
N ILE A 643 51.45 2.05 -20.06
CA ILE A 643 51.70 0.64 -19.79
C ILE A 643 50.51 -0.15 -20.30
N GLU A 644 50.63 -0.71 -21.50
CA GLU A 644 49.59 -1.56 -22.11
C GLU A 644 49.46 -2.88 -21.33
N TYR A 645 48.23 -3.37 -21.23
CA TYR A 645 47.93 -4.64 -20.55
C TYR A 645 48.02 -5.86 -21.50
N ASP A 646 48.35 -5.67 -22.78
CA ASP A 646 48.28 -6.69 -23.84
C ASP A 646 49.00 -8.02 -23.54
N GLU A 647 50.09 -8.00 -22.78
CA GLU A 647 50.83 -9.21 -22.36
C GLU A 647 50.15 -9.97 -21.21
N PHE A 648 49.18 -9.35 -20.53
CA PHE A 648 48.60 -9.82 -19.27
C PHE A 648 47.11 -10.14 -19.37
N ILE A 649 46.43 -9.68 -20.43
CA ILE A 649 44.99 -9.91 -20.67
C ILE A 649 44.78 -11.17 -21.55
N PRO A 650 43.93 -12.12 -21.13
CA PRO A 650 43.48 -13.22 -21.97
C PRO A 650 42.88 -12.75 -23.30
N MET A 651 43.02 -13.54 -24.36
CA MET A 651 42.41 -13.20 -25.66
C MET A 651 40.89 -12.94 -25.57
N GLU A 652 40.20 -13.64 -24.68
CA GLU A 652 38.76 -13.50 -24.43
C GLU A 652 38.35 -12.17 -23.77
N ASP A 653 39.29 -11.46 -23.15
CA ASP A 653 39.06 -10.21 -22.44
C ASP A 653 39.53 -8.98 -23.24
N LYS A 654 40.17 -9.18 -24.40
CA LYS A 654 40.72 -8.09 -25.23
C LYS A 654 39.69 -7.12 -25.81
N ASP A 655 38.43 -7.53 -25.89
CA ASP A 655 37.34 -6.64 -26.34
C ASP A 655 36.58 -6.01 -25.17
N LYS A 656 36.93 -6.33 -23.92
CA LYS A 656 36.28 -5.77 -22.73
C LYS A 656 36.81 -4.39 -22.40
N THR A 657 35.90 -3.54 -21.94
CA THR A 657 36.16 -2.19 -21.42
C THR A 657 36.01 -2.17 -19.89
N PHE A 658 36.53 -1.12 -19.24
CA PHE A 658 36.47 -0.94 -17.79
C PHE A 658 36.98 -2.13 -16.96
N LEU A 659 38.16 -2.68 -17.29
CA LEU A 659 38.67 -3.91 -16.66
C LEU A 659 38.86 -3.80 -15.15
N PHE A 660 39.29 -2.64 -14.68
CA PHE A 660 39.60 -2.35 -13.29
C PHE A 660 38.85 -1.10 -12.84
N TYR A 661 38.33 -1.10 -11.61
CA TYR A 661 37.63 0.08 -11.06
C TYR A 661 38.47 0.87 -10.08
N ARG A 662 39.59 0.31 -9.59
CA ARG A 662 40.41 0.92 -8.53
C ARG A 662 41.87 0.47 -8.56
N MET A 663 42.74 1.34 -8.10
CA MET A 663 44.12 1.09 -7.68
C MET A 663 44.23 1.18 -6.15
N VAL A 664 45.02 0.29 -5.54
CA VAL A 664 45.31 0.26 -4.10
C VAL A 664 46.81 0.14 -3.88
N LEU A 665 47.40 1.07 -3.13
CA LEU A 665 48.80 1.00 -2.72
C LEU A 665 48.88 0.22 -1.40
N GLN A 666 49.57 -0.93 -1.42
CA GLN A 666 49.83 -1.74 -0.24
C GLN A 666 51.34 -1.93 -0.06
N LYS A 667 51.90 -1.33 0.99
CA LYS A 667 53.35 -1.25 1.23
C LYS A 667 54.08 -0.66 0.01
N GLU A 668 54.88 -1.46 -0.68
CA GLU A 668 55.64 -1.05 -1.87
C GLU A 668 55.03 -1.55 -3.19
N ASN A 669 53.82 -2.09 -3.17
CA ASN A 669 53.17 -2.68 -4.34
C ASN A 669 51.87 -1.96 -4.67
N LEU A 670 51.66 -1.65 -5.95
CA LEU A 670 50.41 -1.13 -6.49
C LEU A 670 49.55 -2.28 -7.02
N TRP A 671 48.30 -2.33 -6.61
CA TRP A 671 47.34 -3.37 -6.99
C TRP A 671 46.19 -2.77 -7.79
N LEU A 672 45.85 -3.36 -8.93
CA LEU A 672 44.67 -3.02 -9.70
C LEU A 672 43.55 -4.02 -9.38
N ILE A 673 42.42 -3.49 -8.95
CA ILE A 673 41.29 -4.27 -8.45
C ILE A 673 40.29 -4.52 -9.59
N PRO A 674 39.94 -5.79 -9.86
CA PRO A 674 39.10 -6.16 -10.98
C PRO A 674 37.69 -5.59 -10.86
N ARG A 675 37.14 -5.18 -12.00
CA ARG A 675 35.74 -4.79 -12.16
C ARG A 675 34.93 -5.89 -12.85
N ASN A 676 35.36 -6.36 -14.01
CA ASN A 676 34.66 -7.36 -14.83
C ASN A 676 35.60 -8.47 -15.39
N VAL A 677 36.75 -8.65 -14.74
CA VAL A 677 37.77 -9.67 -15.07
C VAL A 677 38.13 -10.50 -13.83
N PRO A 678 38.49 -11.79 -13.96
CA PRO A 678 38.74 -12.68 -12.82
C PRO A 678 40.21 -12.67 -12.33
N TYR A 679 40.90 -11.53 -12.36
CA TYR A 679 42.30 -11.44 -11.95
C TYR A 679 42.69 -10.05 -11.44
N PHE A 680 43.72 -9.99 -10.59
CA PHE A 680 44.38 -8.75 -10.17
C PHE A 680 45.61 -8.49 -11.03
N ILE A 681 46.04 -7.22 -11.10
CA ILE A 681 47.38 -6.86 -11.56
C ILE A 681 48.16 -6.27 -10.38
N LYS A 682 49.33 -6.83 -10.09
CA LYS A 682 50.28 -6.34 -9.10
C LYS A 682 51.46 -5.69 -9.80
N ILE A 683 51.86 -4.50 -9.36
CA ILE A 683 53.03 -3.78 -9.84
C ILE A 683 53.94 -3.54 -8.64
N GLU A 684 55.11 -4.17 -8.65
CA GLU A 684 56.13 -3.98 -7.62
C GLU A 684 56.93 -2.70 -7.91
N LYS A 685 57.50 -2.08 -6.87
CA LYS A 685 58.38 -0.92 -7.03
C LYS A 685 59.54 -1.27 -7.97
N ASN A 686 59.69 -0.53 -9.06
CA ASN A 686 60.65 -0.82 -10.15
C ASN A 686 60.48 -2.18 -10.86
N GLY A 687 59.40 -2.93 -10.58
CA GLY A 687 59.08 -4.21 -11.18
C GLY A 687 58.18 -4.08 -12.41
N LYS A 688 57.95 -5.21 -13.09
CA LYS A 688 56.95 -5.31 -14.15
C LYS A 688 55.56 -5.65 -13.57
N PRO A 689 54.47 -5.26 -14.25
CA PRO A 689 53.14 -5.75 -13.92
C PRO A 689 53.09 -7.28 -13.95
N THR A 690 52.40 -7.88 -12.98
CA THR A 690 52.21 -9.32 -12.85
C THR A 690 50.73 -9.62 -12.63
N ARG A 691 50.19 -10.57 -13.40
CA ARG A 691 48.82 -11.06 -13.23
C ARG A 691 48.73 -12.06 -12.08
N ILE A 692 47.68 -11.93 -11.28
CA ILE A 692 47.35 -12.84 -10.19
C ILE A 692 45.91 -13.30 -10.39
N ASP A 693 45.75 -14.57 -10.75
CA ASP A 693 44.44 -15.17 -11.01
C ASP A 693 43.64 -15.38 -9.74
N ILE A 694 42.33 -15.17 -9.84
CA ILE A 694 41.37 -15.54 -8.81
C ILE A 694 41.01 -17.01 -9.03
N ASP A 695 41.28 -17.86 -8.05
CA ASP A 695 40.99 -19.30 -8.06
C ASP A 695 39.66 -19.66 -7.38
N HIS A 696 38.97 -18.67 -6.80
CA HIS A 696 37.72 -18.87 -6.06
C HIS A 696 36.50 -18.81 -7.00
N ILE A 697 35.91 -19.97 -7.33
CA ILE A 697 34.81 -20.08 -8.30
C ILE A 697 33.62 -19.15 -7.97
N GLU A 698 33.25 -19.03 -6.69
CA GLU A 698 32.16 -18.13 -6.26
C GLU A 698 32.46 -16.66 -6.58
N VAL A 699 33.72 -16.22 -6.46
CA VAL A 699 34.12 -14.84 -6.78
C VAL A 699 34.06 -14.61 -8.28
N ILE A 700 34.49 -15.60 -9.07
CA ILE A 700 34.45 -15.56 -10.54
C ILE A 700 33.00 -15.48 -11.01
N GLU A 701 32.11 -16.31 -10.46
CA GLU A 701 30.69 -16.27 -10.79
C GLU A 701 30.06 -14.94 -10.38
N TYR A 702 30.41 -14.42 -9.21
CA TYR A 702 29.92 -13.12 -8.73
C TYR A 702 30.38 -11.95 -9.64
N LEU A 703 31.66 -11.94 -10.06
CA LEU A 703 32.24 -11.01 -11.03
C LEU A 703 31.55 -11.09 -12.41
N ARG A 704 31.11 -12.27 -12.84
CA ARG A 704 30.37 -12.45 -14.10
C ARG A 704 28.94 -11.92 -14.00
N GLN A 705 28.34 -11.98 -12.82
CA GLN A 705 26.96 -11.54 -12.59
C GLN A 705 26.84 -10.04 -12.28
N HIS A 706 27.91 -9.39 -11.82
CA HIS A 706 27.90 -8.00 -11.37
C HIS A 706 29.01 -7.18 -12.02
N GLU A 707 28.67 -6.06 -12.67
CA GLU A 707 29.64 -5.15 -13.30
C GLU A 707 30.59 -4.44 -12.31
N GLN A 708 30.32 -4.49 -11.00
CA GLN A 708 31.23 -4.03 -9.94
C GLN A 708 30.93 -4.82 -8.66
N PRO A 709 31.72 -5.85 -8.32
CA PRO A 709 31.40 -6.75 -7.23
C PRO A 709 31.60 -6.13 -5.84
N PHE A 710 32.60 -5.28 -5.71
CA PHE A 710 33.09 -4.76 -4.42
C PHE A 710 32.78 -3.27 -4.30
N SER A 711 32.32 -2.86 -3.12
CA SER A 711 32.07 -1.45 -2.83
C SER A 711 33.37 -0.68 -2.63
N GLU A 712 34.37 -1.35 -2.06
CA GLU A 712 35.67 -0.77 -1.75
C GLU A 712 36.80 -1.81 -1.86
N ALA A 713 38.04 -1.34 -1.78
CA ALA A 713 39.22 -2.16 -1.50
C ALA A 713 40.10 -1.43 -0.48
N VAL A 714 40.19 -1.99 0.74
CA VAL A 714 40.83 -1.35 1.88
C VAL A 714 42.07 -2.10 2.32
N ALA A 715 43.20 -1.39 2.30
CA ALA A 715 44.54 -1.87 2.56
C ALA A 715 44.90 -1.76 4.07
N VAL A 716 45.17 -2.89 4.75
CA VAL A 716 45.61 -2.91 6.16
C VAL A 716 46.64 -4.01 6.43
N GLU A 717 47.71 -3.63 7.12
CA GLU A 717 48.83 -4.51 7.50
C GLU A 717 49.48 -5.19 6.29
N ASP A 718 49.10 -6.44 6.02
CA ASP A 718 49.56 -7.28 4.91
C ASP A 718 48.39 -7.74 4.02
N LYS A 719 47.19 -7.16 4.20
CA LYS A 719 45.97 -7.64 3.58
C LYS A 719 45.21 -6.51 2.87
N ILE A 720 44.50 -6.87 1.81
CA ILE A 720 43.50 -6.01 1.17
C ILE A 720 42.13 -6.66 1.36
N TYR A 721 41.21 -5.92 1.99
CA TYR A 721 39.84 -6.35 2.24
C TYR A 721 38.92 -5.81 1.15
N PHE A 722 38.11 -6.68 0.58
CA PHE A 722 37.12 -6.37 -0.44
C PHE A 722 35.71 -6.56 0.14
N PRO A 723 35.13 -5.51 0.75
CA PRO A 723 33.73 -5.53 1.14
C PRO A 723 32.83 -5.62 -0.10
N PRO A 724 32.00 -6.67 -0.23
CA PRO A 724 31.00 -6.75 -1.29
C PRO A 724 29.80 -5.85 -0.97
N PHE A 725 29.01 -5.50 -1.98
CA PHE A 725 27.83 -4.64 -1.79
C PHE A 725 26.69 -5.29 -0.99
N MET A 726 26.60 -6.63 -0.96
CA MET A 726 25.40 -7.37 -0.57
C MET A 726 25.67 -8.70 0.19
N LEU A 727 26.88 -8.94 0.70
CA LEU A 727 27.22 -10.24 1.33
C LEU A 727 27.87 -10.07 2.71
N ALA A 728 27.62 -11.05 3.58
CA ALA A 728 28.20 -11.13 4.93
C ALA A 728 29.68 -11.57 4.93
N ASP A 729 30.19 -12.00 3.78
CA ASP A 729 31.54 -12.53 3.61
C ASP A 729 32.45 -11.52 2.92
N PHE A 730 33.59 -11.21 3.52
CA PHE A 730 34.59 -10.36 2.90
C PHE A 730 35.59 -11.24 2.15
N TYR A 731 36.04 -10.78 0.99
CA TYR A 731 37.20 -11.38 0.36
C TYR A 731 38.45 -10.65 0.82
N VAL A 732 39.48 -11.42 1.19
CA VAL A 732 40.70 -10.90 1.79
C VAL A 732 41.88 -11.45 1.02
N LEU A 733 42.60 -10.55 0.35
CA LEU A 733 43.84 -10.87 -0.33
C LEU A 733 45.00 -10.69 0.65
N ASP A 734 45.70 -11.77 0.95
CA ASP A 734 46.97 -11.71 1.67
C ASP A 734 48.08 -11.34 0.68
N THR A 735 48.67 -10.17 0.86
CA THR A 735 49.66 -9.62 -0.08
C THR A 735 51.06 -10.20 0.10
N LYS A 736 51.29 -11.07 1.10
CA LYS A 736 52.56 -11.80 1.26
C LYS A 736 52.66 -12.99 0.31
N ASP A 737 51.57 -13.74 0.17
CA ASP A 737 51.52 -14.97 -0.65
C ASP A 737 50.56 -14.86 -1.84
N ASN A 738 49.91 -13.71 -2.01
CA ASN A 738 48.90 -13.42 -3.04
C ASN A 738 47.65 -14.32 -2.95
N SER A 739 47.39 -14.96 -1.81
CA SER A 739 46.22 -15.82 -1.62
C SER A 739 44.96 -14.99 -1.35
N LEU A 740 43.86 -15.34 -2.02
CA LEU A 740 42.53 -14.78 -1.76
C LEU A 740 41.73 -15.74 -0.88
N LYS A 741 41.20 -15.25 0.24
CA LYS A 741 40.39 -16.05 1.17
C LYS A 741 39.06 -15.37 1.45
N LYS A 742 38.03 -16.18 1.65
CA LYS A 742 36.71 -15.74 2.10
C LYS A 742 36.69 -15.72 3.63
N GLU A 743 36.38 -14.58 4.23
CA GLU A 743 36.21 -14.43 5.68
C GLU A 743 34.75 -14.10 6.00
N ARG A 744 34.07 -14.99 6.74
CA ARG A 744 32.68 -14.83 7.14
C ARG A 744 32.54 -14.02 8.41
N PHE A 745 31.64 -13.04 8.40
CA PHE A 745 31.29 -12.24 9.57
C PHE A 745 29.87 -12.55 10.06
N GLN A 746 29.68 -12.55 11.39
CA GLN A 746 28.39 -12.82 12.01
C GLN A 746 27.75 -11.54 12.55
N THR A 747 26.54 -11.23 12.11
CA THR A 747 25.77 -10.07 12.60
C THR A 747 25.20 -10.35 13.99
N GLN A 748 25.52 -9.49 14.95
CA GLN A 748 24.99 -9.52 16.31
C GLN A 748 23.69 -8.70 16.39
N HIS A 749 22.79 -9.08 17.32
CA HIS A 749 21.57 -8.33 17.65
C HIS A 749 20.58 -8.11 16.48
N THR A 750 20.43 -9.08 15.59
CA THR A 750 19.51 -9.00 14.43
C THR A 750 18.06 -8.68 14.82
N GLU A 751 17.57 -9.20 15.94
CA GLU A 751 16.20 -8.94 16.42
C GLU A 751 16.00 -7.45 16.79
N GLU A 752 17.02 -6.80 17.38
CA GLU A 752 16.97 -5.38 17.71
C GLU A 752 16.93 -4.52 16.43
N LEU A 753 17.74 -4.86 15.43
CA LEU A 753 17.72 -4.19 14.13
C LEU A 753 16.34 -4.30 13.45
N VAL A 754 15.77 -5.51 13.43
CA VAL A 754 14.42 -5.75 12.88
C VAL A 754 13.40 -4.88 13.61
N SER A 755 13.47 -4.81 14.95
CA SER A 755 12.57 -3.96 15.75
C SER A 755 12.69 -2.50 15.38
N GLN A 756 13.91 -1.97 15.32
CA GLN A 756 14.15 -0.58 14.96
C GLN A 756 13.74 -0.28 13.50
N ILE A 757 13.75 -1.28 12.61
CA ILE A 757 13.20 -1.18 11.25
C ILE A 757 11.70 -0.97 11.28
N LEU A 758 10.98 -1.83 12.00
CA LEU A 758 9.52 -1.81 12.03
C LEU A 758 8.96 -0.63 12.84
N GLU A 759 9.68 -0.14 13.85
CA GLU A 759 9.26 0.96 14.74
C GLU A 759 9.64 2.37 14.23
N CYS A 760 10.10 2.48 12.99
CA CYS A 760 10.59 3.74 12.44
C CYS A 760 9.56 4.88 12.54
N LYS A 761 10.02 6.08 12.92
CA LYS A 761 9.19 7.29 12.81
C LYS A 761 8.80 7.52 11.34
N GLY A 762 7.49 7.69 11.09
CA GLY A 762 6.92 7.97 9.76
C GLY A 762 6.29 6.75 9.07
N GLU A 763 6.88 5.55 9.20
CA GLU A 763 6.31 4.31 8.70
C GLU A 763 5.53 3.60 9.81
N LYS A 764 4.27 3.99 10.03
CA LYS A 764 3.43 3.40 11.09
C LYS A 764 2.92 2.00 10.75
N GLU A 765 3.35 1.37 9.67
CA GLU A 765 2.69 0.16 9.17
C GLU A 765 3.28 -1.16 9.72
N TYR A 766 4.49 -1.18 10.29
CA TYR A 766 5.14 -2.39 10.86
C TYR A 766 5.11 -3.61 9.93
N ILE A 767 5.46 -3.40 8.66
CA ILE A 767 5.44 -4.41 7.58
C ILE A 767 6.86 -4.87 7.25
N TYR A 768 7.04 -6.17 7.04
CA TYR A 768 8.28 -6.73 6.51
C TYR A 768 8.31 -6.52 4.99
N ARG A 769 9.39 -5.98 4.45
CA ARG A 769 9.56 -5.68 3.02
C ARG A 769 10.58 -6.62 2.37
N SER A 770 10.34 -7.05 1.13
CA SER A 770 11.28 -7.92 0.40
C SER A 770 12.62 -7.26 0.12
N SER A 771 12.65 -5.93 0.03
CA SER A 771 13.88 -5.12 -0.04
C SER A 771 14.74 -5.18 1.23
N LEU A 772 14.19 -5.59 2.39
CA LEU A 772 14.85 -5.52 3.70
C LEU A 772 14.96 -6.85 4.45
N PHE A 773 14.05 -7.78 4.21
CA PHE A 773 14.02 -9.05 4.94
C PHE A 773 13.91 -10.18 3.94
N GLY A 774 14.57 -11.31 4.18
CA GLY A 774 14.29 -12.51 3.41
C GLY A 774 13.03 -13.23 3.87
N PHE A 775 12.38 -13.94 2.95
CA PHE A 775 11.11 -14.63 3.23
C PHE A 775 11.28 -15.78 4.24
N SER A 776 12.36 -16.56 4.14
CA SER A 776 12.67 -17.63 5.09
C SER A 776 12.68 -17.16 6.55
N TYR A 777 13.33 -16.03 6.82
CA TYR A 777 13.32 -15.41 8.16
C TYR A 777 11.92 -15.02 8.61
N PHE A 778 11.13 -14.38 7.72
CA PHE A 778 9.76 -14.04 8.02
C PHE A 778 8.91 -15.29 8.30
N ALA A 779 9.06 -16.34 7.50
CA ALA A 779 8.35 -17.59 7.67
C ALA A 779 8.66 -18.23 9.03
N ASP A 780 9.94 -18.29 9.43
CA ASP A 780 10.35 -18.79 10.73
C ASP A 780 9.85 -17.93 11.88
N LEU A 781 9.84 -16.61 11.72
CA LEU A 781 9.30 -15.68 12.71
C LEU A 781 7.80 -15.91 12.94
N VAL A 782 7.03 -16.13 11.88
CA VAL A 782 5.58 -16.43 11.97
C VAL A 782 5.35 -17.82 12.56
N ARG A 783 6.04 -18.86 12.08
CA ARG A 783 5.95 -20.25 12.58
C ARG A 783 6.19 -20.34 14.09
N ASN A 784 7.22 -19.63 14.55
CA ASN A 784 7.60 -19.62 15.96
C ASN A 784 6.85 -18.57 16.80
N LYS A 785 5.85 -17.87 16.21
CA LYS A 785 5.04 -16.83 16.88
C LYS A 785 5.90 -15.75 17.54
N LYS A 786 6.99 -15.36 16.88
CA LYS A 786 7.93 -14.33 17.36
C LYS A 786 7.56 -12.90 16.94
N ASP A 787 6.56 -12.72 16.08
CA ASP A 787 6.04 -11.38 15.77
C ASP A 787 5.32 -10.78 16.99
N ILE A 788 5.69 -9.55 17.37
CA ILE A 788 5.10 -8.81 18.51
C ILE A 788 4.35 -7.53 18.09
N TYR A 789 4.16 -7.29 16.80
CA TYR A 789 3.65 -6.01 16.26
C TYR A 789 2.16 -6.05 15.90
N ALA A 790 1.46 -7.13 16.26
CA ALA A 790 0.07 -7.31 15.86
C ALA A 790 -0.85 -6.15 16.29
N LYS A 791 -0.67 -5.63 17.51
CA LYS A 791 -1.46 -4.49 18.02
C LYS A 791 -1.15 -3.20 17.27
N GLN A 792 0.13 -2.93 17.05
CA GLN A 792 0.61 -1.73 16.39
C GLN A 792 0.15 -1.70 14.92
N ARG A 793 0.28 -2.82 14.20
CA ARG A 793 -0.26 -2.98 12.83
C ARG A 793 -1.75 -2.74 12.76
N LYS A 794 -2.50 -3.38 13.67
CA LYS A 794 -3.95 -3.26 13.71
C LYS A 794 -4.38 -1.81 13.93
N ASN A 795 -3.79 -1.14 14.91
CA ASN A 795 -4.10 0.27 15.21
C ASN A 795 -3.73 1.19 14.05
N ALA A 796 -2.56 0.99 13.42
CA ALA A 796 -2.12 1.81 12.30
C ALA A 796 -3.11 1.89 11.14
N VAL A 797 -3.92 0.84 10.95
CA VAL A 797 -4.99 0.81 9.95
C VAL A 797 -6.33 1.18 10.56
N LEU A 798 -6.74 0.54 11.66
CA LEU A 798 -8.06 0.74 12.24
C LEU A 798 -8.30 2.15 12.76
N ASP A 799 -7.27 2.86 13.22
CA ASP A 799 -7.39 4.24 13.69
C ASP A 799 -7.74 5.22 12.54
N THR A 800 -7.60 4.78 11.29
CA THR A 800 -8.03 5.58 10.13
C THR A 800 -9.53 5.46 9.86
N PHE A 801 -10.19 4.40 10.32
CA PHE A 801 -11.62 4.18 10.10
C PHE A 801 -12.46 4.90 11.15
N ALA A 802 -13.59 5.47 10.72
CA ALA A 802 -14.51 6.15 11.63
C ALA A 802 -15.22 5.18 12.60
N ARG A 803 -15.53 3.96 12.14
CA ARG A 803 -15.88 2.82 12.99
C ARG A 803 -15.01 1.64 12.61
N ASN A 804 -14.43 0.99 13.62
CA ASN A 804 -13.40 -0.03 13.46
C ASN A 804 -13.60 -1.27 14.36
N ASP A 805 -14.76 -1.36 15.00
CA ASP A 805 -15.15 -2.42 15.93
C ASP A 805 -15.96 -3.55 15.27
N GLY A 806 -16.14 -3.49 13.94
CA GLY A 806 -16.95 -4.43 13.18
C GLY A 806 -18.45 -4.12 13.21
N SER A 807 -18.83 -2.89 13.57
CA SER A 807 -20.21 -2.41 13.61
C SER A 807 -20.55 -1.39 12.51
N ALA A 808 -19.72 -1.22 11.48
CA ALA A 808 -19.91 -0.18 10.48
C ALA A 808 -21.28 -0.28 9.78
N GLY A 809 -21.66 -1.48 9.33
CA GLY A 809 -22.95 -1.70 8.68
C GLY A 809 -24.15 -1.47 9.58
N LYS A 810 -24.05 -1.87 10.86
CA LYS A 810 -25.08 -1.56 11.87
C LYS A 810 -25.19 -0.05 12.08
N GLY A 811 -24.06 0.65 12.21
CA GLY A 811 -24.04 2.11 12.34
C GLY A 811 -24.68 2.84 11.16
N ILE A 812 -24.44 2.36 9.94
CA ILE A 812 -25.08 2.91 8.72
C ILE A 812 -26.60 2.69 8.79
N PHE A 813 -27.04 1.47 9.11
CA PHE A 813 -28.47 1.18 9.23
C PHE A 813 -29.16 2.02 10.32
N ASP A 814 -28.55 2.11 11.51
CA ASP A 814 -29.05 2.91 12.63
C ASP A 814 -29.16 4.40 12.23
N TYR A 815 -28.14 4.95 11.54
CA TYR A 815 -28.17 6.32 11.03
C TYR A 815 -29.35 6.56 10.09
N VAL A 816 -29.54 5.66 9.12
CA VAL A 816 -30.65 5.76 8.15
C VAL A 816 -32.00 5.67 8.88
N CYS A 817 -32.14 4.77 9.85
CA CYS A 817 -33.36 4.65 10.64
C CYS A 817 -33.68 5.95 11.39
N ASN A 818 -32.72 6.54 12.09
CA ASN A 818 -32.97 7.76 12.86
C ASN A 818 -33.43 8.92 11.95
N GLU A 819 -32.81 9.07 10.77
CA GLU A 819 -33.18 10.15 9.83
C GLU A 819 -34.57 9.98 9.20
N ILE A 820 -35.01 8.73 8.95
CA ILE A 820 -36.27 8.48 8.22
C ILE A 820 -37.43 8.04 9.11
N MET A 821 -37.15 7.51 10.31
CA MET A 821 -38.16 6.96 11.22
C MET A 821 -38.57 7.96 12.29
N ASP A 822 -37.65 8.77 12.82
CA ASP A 822 -37.99 9.79 13.84
C ASP A 822 -38.64 11.03 13.22
N ALA A 823 -38.35 11.35 11.94
CA ALA A 823 -39.00 12.43 11.20
C ALA A 823 -40.51 12.22 10.93
N SER A 824 -41.07 11.05 11.31
CA SER A 824 -42.50 10.75 11.15
C SER A 824 -43.34 10.95 12.41
N GLU A 825 -42.73 11.38 13.53
CA GLU A 825 -43.42 11.68 14.79
C GLU A 825 -43.56 13.20 15.07
N GLU A 826 -43.00 14.09 14.23
CA GLU A 826 -43.00 15.55 14.45
C GLU A 826 -43.81 16.43 13.47
N ASP A 827 -44.57 15.86 12.52
CA ASP A 827 -45.44 16.64 11.62
C ASP A 827 -46.95 16.44 11.87
#